data_AF-A0A6N6PTG0-F1
#
_entry.id   AF-A0A6N6PTG0-F1
#
_cell.length_a   1.000
_cell.length_b   1.000
_cell.length_c   1.000
_cell.angle_alpha   90.00
_cell.angle_beta   90.00
_cell.angle_gamma   90.00
#
_symmetry.space_group_name_H-M   'P 1'
#
loop_
_entity.id
_entity.type
_entity.pdbx_description
1 polymer ?
#
loop_
_entity_poly.entity_id
_entity_poly.type
_entity_poly.pdbx_seq_one_letter_code
_entity_poly.pdbx_strand_id
1 'polypeptide(L)'
;LKVGEAQPRQITPDHGADVAHFDPVYLPDGRIIFASTAAYQGLPCLFGSDAMTCLYLFDPRTGATRQLTFEQDSDWCPTLLPNGRVLYQRWEYTDQSHANSRMLFHMNPDGTDQREFRGSGSWFPGSFFYAKPIPGSVTEVVGIAGGHHDVARAGRLLVLDAARGRRDDGGVVQEIPGRGKRVDPVVRDGLVQETQSYPRFLMPAPLGARYHLVAAKPSAGSLWGIYLVDVFDNVTLLHESEGAALLWPAPFCRQAAPPAIRDRVDPTAAESTVFVTDVHAGPGLAGIPRGTVKRLRVVEYYFGKRGMGGLYGTLGADGPWDIKRILGTVPVEADGSALFVIPANTPVFVQPLDERGQALQLERSWFVGMPGERVSCIGCHENAQSVAPGNPTRAMRRAPSRIEPWHGPARGFAFVREVQPVLDRHCVACHDGKPPRAKPAPGREFPDLTGGRMLSDWDSAMPGHWPGGGKFTRAYWELQRFVRRPGIEGDRRMFTPMDYHFGTTELGQLLRKGHHGVSLDAESHERLAAWADLNAPFFGTWGEIPGFTNGYGHLKGEQLASASARALELRKQFVPAGPFPDYEKIPETPRYDTTPVPATAVPEPAVADARCDGWPFDAASASERQRDAIRHLGRAPRPTRRVAHPAKSGGEAGFAIDPKTGTLAVRLAPGLALELVRIPGGRFAMGSTDGHADEGPRTVVAVEAFWMARLETSNRQFRGFDPSHESRTEDRHGYQFGITGYDQDQPDQPVVRVSWEESMAFGRWISARTGLRVSLPTEAQWEWACRAGAATPFWFGDLDADFSAHANLGDAMLSRFAGDPYTQDPAKAAFKNPNRYDNWIPQDARFNDGGFGTERGGRYRPNPWGLHDMHGNAWEWT
;
A
#
# COMPACT_ATOMS: atom_id res chain seq x y z
N LEU A 1 27.99 -14.75 -43.24
CA LEU A 1 27.43 -16.09 -42.96
C LEU A 1 26.37 -16.38 -44.01
N LYS A 2 26.53 -17.43 -44.83
CA LYS A 2 25.45 -17.88 -45.71
C LYS A 2 24.36 -18.46 -44.81
N VAL A 3 23.27 -17.72 -44.65
CA VAL A 3 22.05 -18.18 -43.98
C VAL A 3 21.44 -19.25 -44.89
N GLY A 4 21.62 -20.52 -44.57
CA GLY A 4 21.11 -21.62 -45.41
C GLY A 4 21.64 -23.02 -45.09
N GLU A 5 22.81 -23.14 -44.45
CA GLU A 5 23.42 -24.46 -44.16
C GLU A 5 23.69 -24.75 -42.67
N ALA A 6 23.55 -23.75 -41.79
CA ALA A 6 23.73 -23.96 -40.36
C ALA A 6 22.42 -24.45 -39.72
N GLN A 7 22.35 -25.74 -39.39
CA GLN A 7 21.28 -26.26 -38.54
C GLN A 7 21.34 -25.55 -37.18
N PRO A 8 20.21 -25.04 -36.64
CA PRO A 8 20.19 -24.46 -35.31
C PRO A 8 20.68 -25.50 -34.30
N ARG A 9 21.66 -25.12 -33.47
CA ARG A 9 22.17 -25.95 -32.39
C ARG A 9 21.47 -25.58 -31.10
N GLN A 10 20.81 -26.54 -30.47
CA GLN A 10 20.30 -26.38 -29.11
C GLN A 10 21.48 -26.22 -28.13
N ILE A 11 21.49 -25.11 -27.38
CA ILE A 11 22.57 -24.77 -26.44
C ILE A 11 22.19 -25.18 -25.01
N THR A 12 20.91 -25.04 -24.65
CA THR A 12 20.39 -25.39 -23.32
C THR A 12 19.94 -26.87 -23.28
N PRO A 13 20.02 -27.54 -22.12
CA PRO A 13 19.45 -28.88 -21.97
C PRO A 13 17.94 -28.89 -22.26
N ASP A 14 17.44 -30.02 -22.78
CA ASP A 14 16.00 -30.27 -22.87
C ASP A 14 15.45 -30.61 -21.48
N HIS A 15 14.49 -29.83 -21.01
CA HIS A 15 13.88 -29.96 -19.69
C HIS A 15 12.42 -30.43 -19.77
N GLY A 16 11.98 -30.91 -20.94
CA GLY A 16 10.62 -31.32 -21.22
C GLY A 16 9.82 -30.26 -21.97
N ALA A 17 8.78 -30.70 -22.68
CA ALA A 17 7.93 -29.84 -23.51
C ALA A 17 7.11 -28.81 -22.71
N ASP A 18 7.01 -28.97 -21.39
CA ASP A 18 6.32 -28.07 -20.47
C ASP A 18 7.20 -26.91 -19.97
N VAL A 19 8.48 -26.88 -20.36
CA VAL A 19 9.47 -25.86 -19.99
C VAL A 19 10.03 -25.18 -21.24
N ALA A 20 10.01 -23.84 -21.24
CA ALA A 20 10.56 -23.03 -22.32
C ALA A 20 11.72 -22.16 -21.81
N HIS A 21 12.72 -21.95 -22.67
CA HIS A 21 13.89 -21.10 -22.43
C HIS A 21 14.02 -20.06 -23.55
N PHE A 22 14.14 -18.79 -23.22
CA PHE A 22 14.18 -17.70 -24.20
C PHE A 22 14.90 -16.44 -23.67
N ASP A 23 15.01 -15.40 -24.50
CA ASP A 23 15.69 -14.13 -24.18
C ASP A 23 17.11 -14.27 -23.58
N PRO A 24 18.05 -14.91 -24.28
CA PRO A 24 19.40 -15.09 -23.76
C PRO A 24 20.23 -13.80 -23.77
N VAL A 25 21.09 -13.65 -22.77
CA VAL A 25 22.20 -12.69 -22.73
C VAL A 25 23.51 -13.42 -22.42
N TYR A 26 24.53 -13.14 -23.23
CA TYR A 26 25.87 -13.73 -23.08
C TYR A 26 26.71 -12.91 -22.11
N LEU A 27 27.34 -13.58 -21.15
CA LEU A 27 28.23 -12.97 -20.17
C LEU A 27 29.68 -12.91 -20.69
N PRO A 28 30.52 -11.97 -20.20
CA PRO A 28 31.91 -11.84 -20.63
C PRO A 28 32.78 -13.09 -20.38
N ASP A 29 32.37 -13.97 -19.46
CA ASP A 29 33.07 -15.21 -19.12
C ASP A 29 32.56 -16.45 -19.89
N GLY A 30 31.65 -16.26 -20.84
CA GLY A 30 31.09 -17.30 -21.69
C GLY A 30 29.84 -18.00 -21.15
N ARG A 31 29.41 -17.68 -19.92
CA ARG A 31 28.12 -18.14 -19.38
C ARG A 31 26.94 -17.40 -20.04
N ILE A 32 25.74 -17.94 -19.90
CA ILE A 32 24.53 -17.41 -20.53
C ILE A 32 23.45 -17.24 -19.46
N ILE A 33 22.84 -16.06 -19.37
CA ILE A 33 21.60 -15.87 -18.62
C ILE A 33 20.42 -15.89 -19.58
N PHE A 34 19.31 -16.49 -19.20
CA PHE A 34 18.10 -16.58 -20.03
C PHE A 34 16.85 -16.61 -19.13
N ALA A 35 15.70 -16.26 -19.71
CA ALA A 35 14.40 -16.41 -19.06
C ALA A 35 13.87 -17.84 -19.25
N SER A 36 13.25 -18.42 -18.22
CA SER A 36 12.70 -19.77 -18.28
C SER A 36 11.41 -19.92 -17.48
N THR A 37 10.50 -20.75 -17.99
CA THR A 37 9.26 -21.14 -17.29
C THR A 37 9.46 -22.28 -16.27
N ALA A 38 10.72 -22.67 -16.01
CA ALA A 38 11.09 -23.75 -15.09
C ALA A 38 10.75 -23.51 -13.61
N ALA A 39 10.49 -22.25 -13.21
CA ALA A 39 9.97 -21.93 -11.87
C ALA A 39 8.54 -22.47 -11.66
N TYR A 40 7.86 -22.80 -12.76
CA TYR A 40 6.54 -23.44 -12.79
C TYR A 40 5.41 -22.63 -12.12
N GLN A 41 5.58 -21.32 -12.09
CA GLN A 41 4.56 -20.39 -11.61
C GLN A 41 3.47 -20.16 -12.66
N GLY A 42 2.28 -19.87 -12.15
CA GLY A 42 1.13 -19.45 -12.94
C GLY A 42 0.84 -17.97 -12.71
N LEU A 43 0.35 -17.27 -13.73
CA LEU A 43 -0.07 -15.87 -13.62
C LEU A 43 -1.29 -15.72 -12.68
N PRO A 44 -1.20 -15.00 -11.55
CA PRO A 44 -2.30 -14.94 -10.59
C PRO A 44 -3.60 -14.35 -11.15
N CYS A 45 -3.55 -13.27 -11.94
CA CYS A 45 -4.73 -12.60 -12.47
C CYS A 45 -5.51 -13.43 -13.51
N LEU A 46 -4.89 -14.48 -14.06
CA LEU A 46 -5.52 -15.48 -14.93
C LEU A 46 -5.64 -16.86 -14.25
N PHE A 47 -5.76 -16.89 -12.93
CA PHE A 47 -5.95 -18.11 -12.14
C PHE A 47 -4.87 -19.18 -12.37
N GLY A 48 -3.66 -18.73 -12.71
CA GLY A 48 -2.49 -19.55 -12.95
C GLY A 48 -2.43 -20.22 -14.33
N SER A 49 -3.28 -19.86 -15.29
CA SER A 49 -3.31 -20.51 -16.61
C SER A 49 -2.06 -20.24 -17.44
N ASP A 50 -1.51 -19.03 -17.38
CA ASP A 50 -0.32 -18.62 -18.12
C ASP A 50 0.96 -18.90 -17.35
N ALA A 51 1.98 -19.40 -18.04
CA ALA A 51 3.28 -19.72 -17.43
C ALA A 51 4.15 -18.46 -17.26
N MET A 52 4.63 -18.24 -16.03
CA MET A 52 5.53 -17.13 -15.69
C MET A 52 7.00 -17.54 -15.81
N THR A 53 7.92 -16.56 -15.83
CA THR A 53 9.35 -16.81 -16.00
C THR A 53 10.25 -16.21 -14.94
N CYS A 54 11.29 -16.95 -14.58
CA CYS A 54 12.42 -16.45 -13.80
C CYS A 54 13.70 -16.49 -14.65
N LEU A 55 14.76 -15.86 -14.16
CA LEU A 55 16.07 -15.86 -14.82
C LEU A 55 16.93 -17.03 -14.33
N TYR A 56 17.68 -17.62 -15.26
CA TYR A 56 18.57 -18.77 -15.01
C TYR A 56 19.94 -18.52 -15.62
N LEU A 57 20.98 -19.03 -14.97
CA LEU A 57 22.37 -19.00 -15.42
C LEU A 57 22.78 -20.38 -15.91
N PHE A 58 23.24 -20.48 -17.16
CA PHE A 58 23.81 -21.68 -17.75
C PHE A 58 25.31 -21.51 -17.99
N ASP A 59 26.10 -22.52 -17.61
CA ASP A 59 27.51 -22.63 -17.96
C ASP A 59 27.71 -23.67 -19.07
N PRO A 60 27.99 -23.25 -20.32
CA PRO A 60 28.20 -24.17 -21.44
C PRO A 60 29.39 -25.12 -21.26
N ARG A 61 30.33 -24.83 -20.36
CA ARG A 61 31.53 -25.65 -20.14
C ARG A 61 31.22 -26.87 -19.26
N THR A 62 30.28 -26.73 -18.33
CA THR A 62 29.90 -27.78 -17.38
C THR A 62 28.52 -28.37 -17.67
N GLY A 63 27.68 -27.67 -18.44
CA GLY A 63 26.27 -28.00 -18.63
C GLY A 63 25.38 -27.62 -17.44
N ALA A 64 25.94 -27.00 -16.39
CA ALA A 64 25.19 -26.66 -15.18
C ALA A 64 24.23 -25.48 -15.44
N THR A 65 23.01 -25.59 -14.90
CA THR A 65 22.00 -24.54 -14.92
C THR A 65 21.59 -24.21 -13.49
N ARG A 66 21.46 -22.92 -13.14
CA ARG A 66 21.04 -22.47 -11.82
C ARG A 66 20.00 -21.35 -11.92
N GLN A 67 18.97 -21.42 -11.08
CA GLN A 67 17.98 -20.34 -10.95
C GLN A 67 18.60 -19.11 -10.26
N LEU A 68 18.31 -17.91 -10.78
CA LEU A 68 18.80 -16.63 -10.24
C LEU A 68 17.71 -15.83 -9.54
N THR A 69 16.47 -15.86 -10.03
CA THR A 69 15.36 -15.06 -9.49
C THR A 69 14.17 -15.95 -9.10
N PHE A 70 13.30 -15.45 -8.21
CA PHE A 70 12.31 -16.28 -7.49
C PHE A 70 10.94 -15.59 -7.36
N GLU A 71 10.51 -14.83 -8.37
CA GLU A 71 9.30 -13.98 -8.33
C GLU A 71 8.01 -14.79 -8.51
N GLN A 72 6.83 -14.30 -8.10
CA GLN A 72 5.53 -14.93 -8.49
C GLN A 72 5.26 -14.78 -9.99
N ASP A 73 5.50 -13.57 -10.47
CA ASP A 73 5.25 -13.17 -11.86
C ASP A 73 6.54 -13.34 -12.66
N SER A 74 6.70 -12.55 -13.71
CA SER A 74 7.80 -12.76 -14.65
C SER A 74 8.93 -11.75 -14.55
N ASP A 75 10.15 -12.27 -14.63
CA ASP A 75 11.34 -11.54 -15.04
C ASP A 75 11.63 -11.76 -16.53
N TRP A 76 11.98 -10.69 -17.24
CA TRP A 76 12.23 -10.71 -18.69
C TRP A 76 13.41 -9.85 -19.13
N CYS A 77 13.77 -10.04 -20.41
CA CYS A 77 14.66 -9.17 -21.17
C CYS A 77 16.00 -8.85 -20.47
N PRO A 78 16.73 -9.85 -19.93
CA PRO A 78 18.01 -9.60 -19.29
C PRO A 78 18.99 -8.95 -20.28
N THR A 79 19.76 -7.99 -19.81
CA THR A 79 20.78 -7.29 -20.62
C THR A 79 21.94 -6.82 -19.74
N LEU A 80 23.13 -6.63 -20.32
CA LEU A 80 24.30 -6.22 -19.56
C LEU A 80 24.42 -4.71 -19.50
N LEU A 81 24.58 -4.19 -18.28
CA LEU A 81 25.02 -2.83 -18.02
C LEU A 81 26.54 -2.70 -18.30
N PRO A 82 27.05 -1.50 -18.64
CA PRO A 82 28.48 -1.30 -18.88
C PRO A 82 29.39 -1.63 -17.70
N ASN A 83 28.86 -1.71 -16.48
CA ASN A 83 29.59 -2.11 -15.27
C ASN A 83 29.60 -3.63 -15.02
N GLY A 84 29.08 -4.45 -15.95
CA GLY A 84 29.04 -5.91 -15.86
C GLY A 84 27.85 -6.48 -15.08
N ARG A 85 26.99 -5.62 -14.50
CA ARG A 85 25.74 -6.06 -13.86
C ARG A 85 24.68 -6.39 -14.91
N VAL A 86 23.69 -7.18 -14.51
CA VAL A 86 22.56 -7.58 -15.36
C VAL A 86 21.38 -6.68 -15.02
N LEU A 87 20.86 -5.94 -16.00
CA LEU A 87 19.58 -5.23 -15.94
C LEU A 87 18.49 -6.17 -16.46
N TYR A 88 17.32 -6.18 -15.82
CA TYR A 88 16.16 -6.95 -16.25
C TYR A 88 14.87 -6.25 -15.85
N GLN A 89 13.76 -6.63 -16.48
CA GLN A 89 12.44 -6.19 -16.08
C GLN A 89 11.87 -7.19 -15.08
N ARG A 90 11.34 -6.70 -13.97
CA ARG A 90 10.58 -7.47 -12.97
C ARG A 90 9.12 -7.08 -13.01
N TRP A 91 8.24 -8.07 -13.03
CA TRP A 91 6.82 -7.93 -12.78
C TRP A 91 6.52 -8.39 -11.34
N GLU A 92 5.71 -7.63 -10.59
CA GLU A 92 5.45 -7.92 -9.16
C GLU A 92 4.02 -7.52 -8.74
N TYR A 93 3.21 -8.44 -8.23
CA TYR A 93 1.84 -8.15 -7.73
C TYR A 93 1.71 -8.08 -6.21
N THR A 94 2.72 -8.53 -5.49
CA THR A 94 2.50 -8.91 -4.10
C THR A 94 2.16 -7.71 -3.21
N ASP A 95 0.91 -7.72 -2.73
CA ASP A 95 0.27 -6.64 -1.96
C ASP A 95 0.37 -5.24 -2.63
N GLN A 96 0.44 -5.18 -3.97
CA GLN A 96 0.45 -3.93 -4.73
C GLN A 96 -0.49 -4.02 -5.94
N SER A 97 -0.91 -2.87 -6.47
CA SER A 97 -1.68 -2.83 -7.72
C SER A 97 -0.94 -3.48 -8.89
N HIS A 98 -1.61 -4.41 -9.56
CA HIS A 98 -1.06 -5.28 -10.59
C HIS A 98 -0.88 -4.60 -11.95
N ALA A 99 -1.65 -3.54 -12.22
CA ALA A 99 -1.66 -2.87 -13.52
C ALA A 99 -0.39 -2.05 -13.79
N ASN A 100 0.31 -1.60 -12.74
CA ASN A 100 1.42 -0.63 -12.88
C ASN A 100 2.76 -1.15 -12.34
N SER A 101 2.93 -2.47 -12.32
CA SER A 101 3.98 -3.15 -11.53
C SER A 101 5.16 -3.72 -12.28
N ARG A 102 5.45 -3.18 -13.47
CA ARG A 102 6.55 -3.64 -14.32
C ARG A 102 7.76 -2.72 -14.21
N MET A 103 8.60 -3.04 -13.24
CA MET A 103 9.77 -2.24 -12.81
C MET A 103 11.07 -2.77 -13.40
N LEU A 104 12.15 -2.00 -13.27
CA LEU A 104 13.48 -2.39 -13.68
C LEU A 104 14.32 -2.73 -12.45
N PHE A 105 14.97 -3.88 -12.51
CA PHE A 105 15.87 -4.38 -11.49
C PHE A 105 17.25 -4.66 -12.08
N HIS A 106 18.25 -4.75 -11.20
CA HIS A 106 19.57 -5.17 -11.59
C HIS A 106 20.27 -6.01 -10.52
N MET A 107 21.15 -6.91 -10.95
CA MET A 107 21.85 -7.86 -10.07
C MET A 107 23.27 -8.11 -10.56
N ASN A 108 24.09 -8.77 -9.75
CA ASN A 108 25.32 -9.39 -10.24
C ASN A 108 24.98 -10.61 -11.12
N PRO A 109 25.87 -11.01 -12.06
CA PRO A 109 25.63 -12.16 -12.94
C PRO A 109 25.37 -13.50 -12.22
N ASP A 110 25.76 -13.62 -10.95
CA ASP A 110 25.51 -14.80 -10.12
C ASP A 110 24.20 -14.74 -9.33
N GLY A 111 23.37 -13.70 -9.54
CA GLY A 111 22.09 -13.52 -8.85
C GLY A 111 22.17 -12.77 -7.53
N THR A 112 23.37 -12.44 -7.03
CA THR A 112 23.54 -11.65 -5.80
C THR A 112 23.25 -10.16 -6.02
N ASP A 113 23.03 -9.43 -4.93
CA ASP A 113 22.80 -7.99 -4.90
C ASP A 113 21.63 -7.54 -5.79
N GLN A 114 20.54 -8.30 -5.80
CA GLN A 114 19.32 -7.90 -6.52
C GLN A 114 18.77 -6.61 -5.91
N ARG A 115 18.65 -5.57 -6.74
CA ARG A 115 18.17 -4.25 -6.32
C ARG A 115 17.27 -3.64 -7.37
N GLU A 116 16.41 -2.75 -6.90
CA GLU A 116 15.70 -1.85 -7.79
C GLU A 116 16.69 -0.99 -8.58
N PHE A 117 16.44 -0.91 -9.89
CA PHE A 117 17.07 0.06 -10.78
C PHE A 117 16.16 1.29 -10.95
N ARG A 118 14.87 1.04 -11.22
CA ARG A 118 13.83 2.09 -11.38
C ARG A 118 12.41 1.52 -11.26
N GLY A 119 11.49 2.29 -10.69
CA GLY A 119 10.03 2.10 -10.84
C GLY A 119 9.33 1.44 -9.66
N SER A 120 10.06 1.05 -8.61
CA SER A 120 9.43 0.60 -7.36
C SER A 120 8.67 1.77 -6.73
N GLY A 121 7.43 1.52 -6.33
CA GLY A 121 6.53 2.53 -5.78
C GLY A 121 6.11 3.64 -6.75
N SER A 122 6.11 3.36 -8.06
CA SER A 122 5.70 4.30 -9.11
C SER A 122 4.41 3.87 -9.80
N TRP A 123 3.66 4.86 -10.27
CA TRP A 123 2.52 4.69 -11.17
C TRP A 123 2.90 4.92 -12.63
N PHE A 124 3.94 5.73 -12.90
CA PHE A 124 4.42 6.04 -14.25
C PHE A 124 5.87 5.59 -14.53
N PRO A 125 6.16 5.08 -15.74
CA PRO A 125 5.18 4.58 -16.72
C PRO A 125 4.45 3.35 -16.16
N GLY A 126 3.22 3.10 -16.61
CA GLY A 126 2.45 1.94 -16.14
C GLY A 126 3.15 0.61 -16.45
N SER A 127 3.71 0.50 -17.65
CA SER A 127 4.63 -0.57 -18.02
C SER A 127 5.83 -0.01 -18.76
N PHE A 128 7.03 -0.56 -18.52
CA PHE A 128 8.25 -0.18 -19.25
C PHE A 128 8.99 -1.40 -19.83
N PHE A 129 8.75 -1.71 -21.09
CA PHE A 129 9.26 -2.91 -21.76
C PHE A 129 10.57 -2.67 -22.50
N TYR A 130 11.32 -3.75 -22.73
CA TYR A 130 12.49 -3.81 -23.61
C TYR A 130 13.58 -2.77 -23.30
N ALA A 131 13.73 -2.42 -22.03
CA ALA A 131 14.75 -1.48 -21.59
C ALA A 131 16.15 -1.95 -22.03
N LYS A 132 16.89 -1.07 -22.70
CA LYS A 132 18.29 -1.28 -23.06
C LYS A 132 19.15 -0.15 -22.52
N PRO A 133 20.33 -0.44 -21.92
CA PRO A 133 21.24 0.59 -21.47
C PRO A 133 21.77 1.41 -22.65
N ILE A 134 21.90 2.71 -22.44
CA ILE A 134 22.59 3.58 -23.38
C ILE A 134 24.09 3.26 -23.33
N PRO A 135 24.74 2.98 -24.49
CA PRO A 135 26.17 2.71 -24.52
C PRO A 135 26.99 3.79 -23.82
N GLY A 136 27.83 3.38 -22.87
CA GLY A 136 28.68 4.28 -22.08
C GLY A 136 28.04 4.82 -20.80
N SER A 137 26.76 4.54 -20.55
CA SER A 137 26.03 4.98 -19.34
C SER A 137 25.61 3.80 -18.48
N VAL A 138 25.77 3.92 -17.16
CA VAL A 138 25.35 2.89 -16.19
C VAL A 138 23.99 3.19 -15.54
N THR A 139 23.40 4.35 -15.82
CA THR A 139 22.11 4.79 -15.26
C THR A 139 21.07 5.13 -16.32
N GLU A 140 21.48 5.34 -17.57
CA GLU A 140 20.56 5.68 -18.66
C GLU A 140 20.10 4.45 -19.44
N VAL A 141 18.79 4.39 -19.70
CA VAL A 141 18.14 3.35 -20.48
C VAL A 141 17.17 3.97 -21.48
N VAL A 142 17.00 3.31 -22.62
CA VAL A 142 15.89 3.55 -23.56
C VAL A 142 14.96 2.35 -23.53
N GLY A 143 13.65 2.58 -23.58
CA GLY A 143 12.65 1.52 -23.53
C GLY A 143 11.27 2.01 -23.95
N ILE A 144 10.29 1.11 -23.86
CA ILE A 144 8.93 1.32 -24.37
C ILE A 144 7.97 1.49 -23.21
N ALA A 145 7.36 2.68 -23.10
CA ALA A 145 6.29 2.94 -22.15
C ALA A 145 4.93 2.62 -22.76
N GLY A 146 4.13 1.80 -22.06
CA GLY A 146 2.77 1.42 -22.46
C GLY A 146 1.89 1.14 -21.24
N GLY A 147 0.63 0.78 -21.48
CA GLY A 147 -0.27 0.28 -20.44
C GLY A 147 -0.07 -1.21 -20.11
N HIS A 148 -0.93 -1.82 -19.29
CA HIS A 148 -0.86 -3.23 -18.94
C HIS A 148 -1.61 -4.10 -19.97
N HIS A 149 -2.80 -3.69 -20.41
CA HIS A 149 -3.62 -4.31 -21.46
C HIS A 149 -3.51 -3.57 -22.81
N ASP A 150 -2.30 -3.12 -23.15
CA ASP A 150 -2.05 -2.33 -24.36
C ASP A 150 -1.73 -3.20 -25.60
N VAL A 151 -1.43 -2.56 -26.73
CA VAL A 151 -1.01 -3.24 -27.97
C VAL A 151 0.32 -3.97 -27.75
N ALA A 152 0.28 -5.25 -27.41
CA ALA A 152 1.39 -6.21 -27.31
C ALA A 152 2.79 -5.56 -27.10
N ARG A 153 2.98 -4.89 -25.95
CA ARG A 153 4.24 -4.25 -25.50
C ARG A 153 4.79 -3.13 -26.42
N ALA A 154 4.03 -2.66 -27.39
CA ALA A 154 4.34 -1.50 -28.23
C ALA A 154 3.87 -0.22 -27.55
N GLY A 155 4.59 0.89 -27.74
CA GLY A 155 4.25 2.12 -27.03
C GLY A 155 5.13 3.32 -27.35
N ARG A 156 5.20 4.25 -26.40
CA ARG A 156 6.00 5.48 -26.47
C ARG A 156 7.46 5.16 -26.19
N LEU A 157 8.39 5.76 -26.94
CA LEU A 157 9.82 5.57 -26.72
C LEU A 157 10.34 6.57 -25.69
N LEU A 158 10.77 6.10 -24.52
CA LEU A 158 11.32 6.97 -23.47
C LEU A 158 12.80 6.69 -23.24
N VAL A 159 13.54 7.77 -23.02
CA VAL A 159 14.89 7.76 -22.45
C VAL A 159 14.78 8.15 -20.97
N LEU A 160 15.30 7.29 -20.09
CA LEU A 160 15.25 7.45 -18.64
C LEU A 160 16.67 7.45 -18.07
N ASP A 161 16.91 8.24 -17.03
CA ASP A 161 18.16 8.29 -16.27
C ASP A 161 17.89 8.09 -14.77
N ALA A 162 18.23 6.91 -14.26
CA ALA A 162 18.03 6.53 -12.86
C ALA A 162 18.88 7.37 -11.87
N ALA A 163 19.87 8.13 -12.37
CA ALA A 163 20.64 9.07 -11.54
C ALA A 163 19.83 10.34 -11.22
N ARG A 164 18.93 10.77 -12.12
CA ARG A 164 18.11 11.99 -11.99
C ARG A 164 16.81 11.78 -11.24
N GLY A 165 16.35 10.53 -11.15
CA GLY A 165 15.14 10.15 -10.46
C GLY A 165 14.72 8.74 -10.83
N ARG A 166 14.04 8.06 -9.89
CA ARG A 166 13.65 6.65 -10.05
C ARG A 166 12.16 6.39 -9.94
N ARG A 167 11.39 7.42 -9.58
CA ARG A 167 9.95 7.32 -9.38
C ARG A 167 9.21 8.19 -10.37
N ASP A 168 8.08 7.69 -10.86
CA ASP A 168 7.14 8.38 -11.75
C ASP A 168 7.83 9.10 -12.93
N ASP A 169 7.63 10.40 -13.12
CA ASP A 169 8.32 11.21 -14.15
C ASP A 169 9.74 11.61 -13.77
N GLY A 170 10.16 11.35 -12.52
CA GLY A 170 11.51 11.58 -12.05
C GLY A 170 12.54 10.80 -12.88
N GLY A 171 13.48 11.51 -13.48
CA GLY A 171 14.51 10.92 -14.33
C GLY A 171 14.07 10.61 -15.77
N VAL A 172 12.86 11.01 -16.18
CA VAL A 172 12.53 11.03 -17.61
C VAL A 172 13.40 12.09 -18.29
N VAL A 173 14.24 11.67 -19.22
CA VAL A 173 15.11 12.56 -20.00
C VAL A 173 14.34 13.13 -21.19
N GLN A 174 13.68 12.26 -21.94
CA GLN A 174 12.93 12.62 -23.14
C GLN A 174 11.97 11.50 -23.55
N GLU A 175 10.82 11.87 -24.08
CA GLU A 175 10.04 11.04 -24.99
C GLU A 175 10.43 11.35 -26.43
N ILE A 176 10.60 10.33 -27.27
CA ILE A 176 10.92 10.48 -28.68
C ILE A 176 9.73 10.01 -29.53
N PRO A 177 9.15 10.87 -30.40
CA PRO A 177 9.44 12.31 -30.55
C PRO A 177 8.86 13.14 -29.39
N GLY A 178 9.50 14.27 -29.05
CA GLY A 178 9.10 15.10 -27.91
C GLY A 178 10.20 16.00 -27.36
N ARG A 179 11.21 16.37 -28.16
CA ARG A 179 12.38 17.13 -27.70
C ARG A 179 11.98 18.43 -27.03
N GLY A 180 12.50 18.64 -25.82
CA GLY A 180 12.28 19.85 -25.03
C GLY A 180 10.86 19.98 -24.45
N LYS A 181 9.99 19.00 -24.67
CA LYS A 181 8.67 18.93 -24.05
C LYS A 181 8.77 18.18 -22.73
N ARG A 182 8.02 18.65 -21.73
CA ARG A 182 7.80 17.89 -20.51
C ARG A 182 6.95 16.66 -20.85
N VAL A 183 7.29 15.52 -20.26
CA VAL A 183 6.51 14.29 -20.37
C VAL A 183 5.56 14.23 -19.18
N ASP A 184 4.26 14.24 -19.45
CA ASP A 184 3.25 14.11 -18.40
C ASP A 184 3.12 12.65 -17.93
N PRO A 185 3.16 12.37 -16.60
CA PRO A 185 3.09 11.03 -16.05
C PRO A 185 1.66 10.46 -16.07
N VAL A 186 1.16 10.17 -17.28
CA VAL A 186 -0.20 9.63 -17.46
C VAL A 186 -0.27 8.18 -17.01
N VAL A 187 -1.11 7.90 -16.00
CA VAL A 187 -1.44 6.56 -15.51
C VAL A 187 -2.62 6.02 -16.33
N ARG A 188 -2.40 4.98 -17.16
CA ARG A 188 -3.46 4.41 -18.03
C ARG A 188 -3.13 2.99 -18.49
N ASP A 189 -4.11 2.09 -18.44
CA ASP A 189 -3.97 0.67 -18.79
C ASP A 189 -4.00 0.37 -20.32
N GLY A 190 -4.63 1.26 -21.10
CA GLY A 190 -4.61 1.25 -22.58
C GLY A 190 -3.91 2.49 -23.14
N LEU A 191 -2.72 2.84 -22.63
CA LEU A 191 -2.04 4.12 -22.88
C LEU A 191 -1.95 4.49 -24.36
N VAL A 192 -1.60 3.57 -25.26
CA VAL A 192 -1.51 3.87 -26.72
C VAL A 192 -2.65 3.25 -27.55
N GLN A 193 -3.30 2.18 -27.06
CA GLN A 193 -4.45 1.57 -27.72
C GLN A 193 -5.69 2.47 -27.67
N GLU A 194 -6.08 2.96 -26.50
CA GLU A 194 -7.29 3.78 -26.34
C GLU A 194 -7.10 5.18 -26.91
N THR A 195 -5.91 5.75 -26.76
CA THR A 195 -5.59 7.08 -27.26
C THR A 195 -5.27 7.10 -28.76
N GLN A 196 -5.17 5.93 -29.39
CA GLN A 196 -4.69 5.78 -30.77
C GLN A 196 -3.36 6.53 -31.01
N SER A 197 -2.47 6.52 -30.02
CA SER A 197 -1.20 7.25 -30.09
C SER A 197 -0.22 6.58 -31.05
N TYR A 198 0.39 7.40 -31.91
CA TYR A 198 1.41 7.05 -32.90
C TYR A 198 2.48 8.17 -32.95
N PRO A 199 3.74 7.87 -33.32
CA PRO A 199 4.28 6.57 -33.70
C PRO A 199 4.31 5.57 -32.52
N ARG A 200 4.14 4.29 -32.82
CA ARG A 200 4.34 3.20 -31.84
C ARG A 200 5.68 2.55 -32.07
N PHE A 201 6.41 2.29 -31.00
CA PHE A 201 7.76 1.73 -31.03
C PHE A 201 7.83 0.38 -30.32
N LEU A 202 8.79 -0.44 -30.75
CA LEU A 202 9.13 -1.75 -30.19
C LEU A 202 10.65 -1.97 -30.25
N MET A 203 11.15 -2.78 -29.31
CA MET A 203 12.50 -3.36 -29.32
C MET A 203 13.62 -2.36 -29.66
N PRO A 204 13.86 -1.31 -28.83
CA PRO A 204 14.90 -0.35 -29.12
C PRO A 204 16.29 -0.98 -29.00
N ALA A 205 17.18 -0.62 -29.91
CA ALA A 205 18.59 -0.98 -29.93
C ALA A 205 19.43 0.31 -30.00
N PRO A 206 19.88 0.85 -28.85
CA PRO A 206 20.63 2.10 -28.81
C PRO A 206 22.01 1.95 -29.46
N LEU A 207 22.35 2.88 -30.37
CA LEU A 207 23.69 2.98 -30.98
C LEU A 207 24.63 3.90 -30.17
N GLY A 208 24.04 4.72 -29.29
CA GLY A 208 24.71 5.66 -28.39
C GLY A 208 23.68 6.55 -27.71
N ALA A 209 24.11 7.67 -27.13
CA ALA A 209 23.23 8.61 -26.43
C ALA A 209 22.28 9.41 -27.33
N ARG A 210 22.49 9.39 -28.66
CA ARG A 210 21.73 10.21 -29.61
C ARG A 210 20.86 9.42 -30.57
N TYR A 211 21.26 8.20 -30.94
CA TYR A 211 20.67 7.45 -32.04
C TYR A 211 20.26 6.05 -31.56
N HIS A 212 19.07 5.62 -31.98
CA HIS A 212 18.52 4.32 -31.64
C HIS A 212 17.93 3.68 -32.92
N LEU A 213 18.19 2.39 -33.13
CA LEU A 213 17.40 1.60 -34.06
C LEU A 213 16.16 1.10 -33.33
N VAL A 214 15.01 1.19 -33.96
CA VAL A 214 13.73 0.76 -33.36
C VAL A 214 12.87 0.09 -34.42
N ALA A 215 12.05 -0.87 -34.02
CA ALA A 215 10.89 -1.21 -34.83
C ALA A 215 9.80 -0.15 -34.58
N ALA A 216 9.21 0.39 -35.63
CA ALA A 216 8.17 1.39 -35.50
C ALA A 216 7.02 1.19 -36.47
N LYS A 217 5.85 1.65 -36.02
CA LYS A 217 4.64 1.82 -36.82
C LYS A 217 4.22 3.28 -36.71
N PRO A 218 4.50 4.13 -37.72
CA PRO A 218 4.25 5.57 -37.63
C PRO A 218 2.77 5.99 -37.65
N SER A 219 1.88 5.14 -38.17
CA SER A 219 0.44 5.39 -38.20
C SER A 219 -0.33 4.07 -38.19
N ALA A 220 -1.66 4.12 -37.99
CA ALA A 220 -2.51 2.93 -38.02
C ALA A 220 -2.37 2.12 -39.33
N GLY A 221 -2.22 2.79 -40.48
CA GLY A 221 -2.07 2.16 -41.79
C GLY A 221 -0.65 1.74 -42.17
N SER A 222 0.38 2.17 -41.44
CA SER A 222 1.78 1.87 -41.78
C SER A 222 2.15 0.41 -41.52
N LEU A 223 3.11 -0.14 -42.26
CA LEU A 223 3.72 -1.43 -41.90
C LEU A 223 4.59 -1.29 -40.63
N TRP A 224 4.93 -2.43 -40.02
CA TRP A 224 5.99 -2.48 -39.02
C TRP A 224 7.33 -2.54 -39.74
N GLY A 225 8.11 -1.45 -39.63
CA GLY A 225 9.43 -1.32 -40.25
C GLY A 225 10.53 -1.05 -39.23
N ILE A 226 11.78 -1.08 -39.69
CA ILE A 226 12.95 -0.68 -38.91
C ILE A 226 13.27 0.79 -39.22
N TYR A 227 13.42 1.59 -38.17
CA TYR A 227 13.66 3.02 -38.24
C TYR A 227 14.92 3.40 -37.46
N LEU A 228 15.63 4.41 -37.95
CA LEU A 228 16.60 5.17 -37.17
C LEU A 228 15.87 6.35 -36.52
N VAL A 229 15.88 6.39 -35.20
CA VAL A 229 15.31 7.49 -34.42
C VAL A 229 16.39 8.17 -33.60
N ASP A 230 16.19 9.46 -33.32
CA ASP A 230 17.13 10.22 -32.52
C ASP A 230 16.46 11.20 -31.54
N VAL A 231 17.28 11.70 -30.61
CA VAL A 231 16.88 12.70 -29.61
C VAL A 231 16.49 14.07 -30.22
N PHE A 232 16.65 14.24 -31.54
CA PHE A 232 16.23 15.42 -32.28
C PHE A 232 14.86 15.26 -32.93
N ASP A 233 14.13 14.19 -32.58
CA ASP A 233 12.80 13.81 -33.07
C ASP A 233 12.77 13.36 -34.54
N ASN A 234 13.93 13.05 -35.14
CA ASN A 234 13.92 12.43 -36.47
C ASN A 234 13.47 10.98 -36.35
N VAL A 235 12.57 10.56 -37.26
CA VAL A 235 12.08 9.18 -37.39
C VAL A 235 12.26 8.76 -38.84
N THR A 236 13.42 8.17 -39.17
CA THR A 236 13.80 7.83 -40.54
C THR A 236 13.60 6.34 -40.81
N LEU A 237 12.74 6.00 -41.77
CA LEU A 237 12.55 4.63 -42.23
C LEU A 237 13.86 4.12 -42.86
N LEU A 238 14.34 2.97 -42.41
CA LEU A 238 15.46 2.25 -43.02
C LEU A 238 14.96 1.12 -43.93
N HIS A 239 13.97 0.35 -43.46
CA HIS A 239 13.42 -0.76 -44.21
C HIS A 239 12.04 -1.18 -43.71
N GLU A 240 11.15 -1.53 -44.64
CA GLU A 240 9.89 -2.22 -44.39
C GLU A 240 9.62 -3.21 -45.52
N SER A 241 8.80 -4.22 -45.27
CA SER A 241 8.44 -5.23 -46.26
C SER A 241 6.97 -5.56 -46.15
N GLU A 242 6.25 -5.55 -47.28
CA GLU A 242 4.89 -6.05 -47.33
C GLU A 242 4.85 -7.55 -46.97
N GLY A 243 3.80 -7.99 -46.28
CA GLY A 243 3.63 -9.37 -45.83
C GLY A 243 4.48 -9.79 -44.63
N ALA A 244 5.36 -8.93 -44.12
CA ALA A 244 6.20 -9.22 -42.95
C ALA A 244 6.21 -8.05 -41.95
N ALA A 245 6.27 -8.37 -40.65
CA ALA A 245 6.51 -7.38 -39.60
C ALA A 245 7.98 -7.42 -39.18
N LEU A 246 8.70 -6.31 -39.35
CA LEU A 246 10.10 -6.21 -38.92
C LEU A 246 10.16 -5.66 -37.50
N LEU A 247 10.36 -6.54 -36.51
CA LEU A 247 10.17 -6.20 -35.09
C LEU A 247 11.45 -6.11 -34.26
N TRP A 248 12.56 -6.70 -34.70
CA TRP A 248 13.77 -6.84 -33.89
C TRP A 248 15.01 -6.28 -34.60
N PRO A 249 15.34 -4.99 -34.43
CA PRO A 249 16.61 -4.46 -34.90
C PRO A 249 17.77 -4.99 -34.04
N ALA A 250 18.76 -5.63 -34.65
CA ALA A 250 19.98 -6.09 -34.00
C ALA A 250 21.21 -5.54 -34.73
N PRO A 251 21.85 -4.45 -34.26
CA PRO A 251 23.01 -3.88 -34.93
C PRO A 251 24.22 -4.82 -34.81
N PHE A 252 24.79 -5.20 -35.96
CA PHE A 252 26.05 -5.92 -36.00
C PHE A 252 27.22 -4.92 -35.90
N CYS A 253 27.71 -4.70 -34.69
CA CYS A 253 28.80 -3.77 -34.40
C CYS A 253 29.75 -4.30 -33.32
N ARG A 254 30.98 -3.78 -33.31
CA ARG A 254 31.95 -4.10 -32.25
C ARG A 254 31.58 -3.29 -30.99
N GLN A 255 31.35 -3.98 -29.88
CA GLN A 255 31.11 -3.36 -28.57
C GLN A 255 32.26 -3.70 -27.62
N ALA A 256 32.53 -2.81 -26.66
CA ALA A 256 33.44 -3.13 -25.56
C ALA A 256 32.77 -4.16 -24.64
N ALA A 257 33.50 -5.23 -24.32
CA ALA A 257 33.00 -6.22 -23.35
C ALA A 257 32.91 -5.56 -21.96
N PRO A 258 31.76 -5.64 -21.28
CA PRO A 258 31.66 -5.24 -19.88
C PRO A 258 32.64 -6.04 -19.00
N PRO A 259 33.06 -5.51 -17.84
CA PRO A 259 33.91 -6.24 -16.93
C PRO A 259 33.20 -7.50 -16.41
N ALA A 260 33.94 -8.60 -16.27
CA ALA A 260 33.43 -9.79 -15.59
C ALA A 260 33.35 -9.54 -14.08
N ILE A 261 32.19 -9.82 -13.48
CA ILE A 261 31.99 -9.77 -12.03
C ILE A 261 32.19 -11.18 -11.48
N ARG A 262 33.05 -11.32 -10.47
CA ARG A 262 33.30 -12.61 -9.80
C ARG A 262 32.10 -13.01 -8.95
N ASP A 263 31.74 -14.30 -9.03
CA ASP A 263 30.74 -14.91 -8.17
C ASP A 263 31.05 -14.72 -6.68
N ARG A 264 30.01 -14.41 -5.92
CA ARG A 264 29.99 -14.20 -4.46
C ARG A 264 29.18 -15.26 -3.74
N VAL A 265 28.45 -16.09 -4.48
CA VAL A 265 27.69 -17.22 -3.93
C VAL A 265 28.61 -18.33 -3.41
N ASP A 266 28.20 -18.94 -2.30
CA ASP A 266 28.66 -20.25 -1.86
C ASP A 266 27.54 -21.26 -2.15
N PRO A 267 27.61 -22.05 -3.22
CA PRO A 267 26.53 -22.95 -3.64
C PRO A 267 26.24 -24.07 -2.63
N THR A 268 27.09 -24.27 -1.61
CA THR A 268 26.87 -25.27 -0.56
C THR A 268 26.10 -24.73 0.64
N ALA A 269 25.95 -23.41 0.75
CA ALA A 269 25.25 -22.77 1.86
C ALA A 269 23.72 -22.85 1.69
N ALA A 270 23.00 -23.17 2.76
CA ALA A 270 21.54 -23.17 2.78
C ALA A 270 20.92 -21.84 3.28
N GLU A 271 21.76 -20.93 3.77
CA GLU A 271 21.36 -19.69 4.42
C GLU A 271 22.11 -18.49 3.82
N SER A 272 21.53 -17.31 4.01
CA SER A 272 22.12 -16.00 3.70
C SER A 272 22.09 -15.14 4.95
N THR A 273 23.04 -14.21 5.08
CA THR A 273 23.06 -13.25 6.19
C THR A 273 22.45 -11.92 5.73
N VAL A 274 21.57 -11.34 6.53
CA VAL A 274 20.98 -10.01 6.33
C VAL A 274 21.53 -9.05 7.36
N PHE A 275 22.02 -7.91 6.89
CA PHE A 275 22.49 -6.82 7.74
C PHE A 275 21.74 -5.53 7.41
N VAL A 276 21.03 -4.98 8.40
CA VAL A 276 20.42 -3.66 8.33
C VAL A 276 21.22 -2.73 9.23
N THR A 277 21.73 -1.64 8.63
CA THR A 277 22.60 -0.69 9.36
C THR A 277 21.81 0.05 10.44
N ASP A 278 20.66 0.62 10.08
CA ASP A 278 19.70 1.25 10.98
C ASP A 278 18.33 1.27 10.30
N VAL A 279 17.35 0.55 10.86
CA VAL A 279 15.98 0.50 10.31
C VAL A 279 15.37 1.90 10.10
N HIS A 280 15.77 2.91 10.88
CA HIS A 280 15.29 4.28 10.77
C HIS A 280 16.02 5.13 9.70
N ALA A 281 17.09 4.62 9.08
CA ALA A 281 17.87 5.32 8.06
C ALA A 281 17.24 5.23 6.66
N GLY A 282 15.91 5.32 6.58
CA GLY A 282 15.13 5.28 5.35
C GLY A 282 13.74 5.87 5.54
N PRO A 283 13.06 6.25 4.45
CA PRO A 283 11.74 6.87 4.51
C PRO A 283 10.66 5.93 5.03
N GLY A 284 10.87 4.61 4.99
CA GLY A 284 9.91 3.60 5.45
C GLY A 284 9.59 3.67 6.96
N LEU A 285 10.41 4.35 7.75
CA LEU A 285 10.19 4.60 9.18
C LEU A 285 10.38 6.09 9.55
N ALA A 286 10.19 6.99 8.58
CA ALA A 286 10.26 8.43 8.84
C ALA A 286 9.26 8.84 9.95
N GLY A 287 9.71 9.65 10.89
CA GLY A 287 8.88 10.11 12.02
C GLY A 287 8.70 9.08 13.16
N ILE A 288 8.99 7.80 12.94
CA ILE A 288 8.91 6.78 14.00
C ILE A 288 10.06 6.99 15.01
N PRO A 289 9.76 7.16 16.31
CA PRO A 289 10.81 7.33 17.32
C PRO A 289 11.78 6.16 17.37
N ARG A 290 13.07 6.47 17.56
CA ARG A 290 14.09 5.45 17.74
C ARG A 290 13.80 4.60 18.98
N GLY A 291 14.00 3.30 18.84
CA GLY A 291 13.74 2.32 19.89
C GLY A 291 12.28 1.86 19.98
N THR A 292 11.36 2.41 19.17
CA THR A 292 10.01 1.87 19.03
C THR A 292 10.04 0.49 18.39
N VAL A 293 10.87 0.29 17.35
CA VAL A 293 11.06 -1.02 16.72
C VAL A 293 11.82 -1.94 17.67
N LYS A 294 11.19 -3.07 18.05
CA LYS A 294 11.80 -4.08 18.94
C LYS A 294 12.28 -5.30 18.18
N ARG A 295 11.53 -5.68 17.15
CA ARG A 295 11.69 -6.93 16.41
C ARG A 295 11.41 -6.68 14.93
N LEU A 296 11.99 -7.49 14.04
CA LEU A 296 11.49 -7.65 12.68
C LEU A 296 10.75 -8.99 12.60
N ARG A 297 9.51 -8.99 12.10
CA ARG A 297 8.84 -10.23 11.65
C ARG A 297 9.44 -10.62 10.32
N VAL A 298 9.89 -11.85 10.16
CA VAL A 298 10.40 -12.38 8.89
C VAL A 298 9.33 -13.29 8.30
N VAL A 299 8.91 -12.98 7.08
CA VAL A 299 7.82 -13.68 6.40
C VAL A 299 8.29 -14.14 5.02
N GLU A 300 7.98 -15.38 4.68
CA GLU A 300 8.23 -15.98 3.37
C GLU A 300 6.94 -15.95 2.54
N TYR A 301 7.08 -15.67 1.23
CA TYR A 301 5.98 -15.87 0.28
C TYR A 301 5.95 -17.29 -0.26
N TYR A 302 4.74 -17.85 -0.33
CA TYR A 302 4.45 -19.09 -1.04
C TYR A 302 3.61 -18.81 -2.29
N PHE A 303 4.32 -18.64 -3.39
CA PHE A 303 3.78 -18.32 -4.71
C PHE A 303 3.04 -19.49 -5.37
N GLY A 304 1.90 -19.17 -5.98
CA GLY A 304 1.05 -20.06 -6.77
C GLY A 304 1.77 -20.67 -7.98
N LYS A 305 1.54 -21.96 -8.19
CA LYS A 305 2.03 -22.72 -9.35
C LYS A 305 1.04 -22.65 -10.50
N ARG A 306 1.38 -23.24 -11.64
CA ARG A 306 0.44 -23.35 -12.77
C ARG A 306 -0.91 -23.91 -12.30
N GLY A 307 -1.98 -23.20 -12.66
CA GLY A 307 -3.34 -23.49 -12.22
C GLY A 307 -3.67 -23.04 -10.79
N MET A 308 -2.86 -22.19 -10.15
CA MET A 308 -3.13 -21.53 -8.87
C MET A 308 -3.09 -20.00 -9.07
N GLY A 309 -4.01 -19.29 -8.42
CA GLY A 309 -4.13 -17.83 -8.54
C GLY A 309 -5.55 -17.33 -8.26
N GLY A 310 -5.84 -16.11 -8.66
CA GLY A 310 -7.11 -15.44 -8.42
C GLY A 310 -7.02 -14.38 -7.34
N LEU A 311 -8.11 -13.62 -7.23
CA LEU A 311 -8.16 -12.34 -6.53
C LEU A 311 -9.14 -12.38 -5.35
N TYR A 312 -10.22 -11.61 -5.51
CA TYR A 312 -11.33 -11.40 -4.62
C TYR A 312 -12.04 -12.72 -4.36
N GLY A 313 -12.07 -13.10 -3.09
CA GLY A 313 -12.71 -14.33 -2.66
C GLY A 313 -11.83 -15.57 -2.79
N THR A 314 -10.58 -15.47 -3.25
CA THR A 314 -9.66 -16.61 -3.34
C THR A 314 -8.95 -16.86 -2.02
N LEU A 315 -7.90 -16.08 -1.69
CA LEU A 315 -7.15 -16.22 -0.43
C LEU A 315 -7.79 -15.45 0.73
N GLY A 316 -8.60 -14.44 0.42
CA GLY A 316 -9.34 -13.62 1.37
C GLY A 316 -10.38 -12.74 0.67
N ALA A 317 -11.21 -12.05 1.45
CA ALA A 317 -12.10 -11.00 0.96
C ALA A 317 -11.25 -9.75 0.70
N ASP A 318 -10.98 -9.41 -0.55
CA ASP A 318 -10.02 -8.33 -0.90
C ASP A 318 -8.68 -8.44 -0.14
N GLY A 319 -8.20 -9.68 0.02
CA GLY A 319 -7.03 -10.00 0.85
C GLY A 319 -5.72 -9.94 0.06
N PRO A 320 -4.75 -10.83 0.32
CA PRO A 320 -3.50 -10.85 -0.43
C PRO A 320 -3.60 -11.67 -1.73
N TRP A 321 -2.67 -11.40 -2.65
CA TRP A 321 -2.43 -12.22 -3.84
C TRP A 321 -1.77 -13.57 -3.54
N ASP A 322 -0.92 -13.58 -2.51
CA ASP A 322 0.00 -14.66 -2.21
C ASP A 322 -0.15 -15.17 -0.78
N ILE A 323 0.14 -16.46 -0.57
CA ILE A 323 0.19 -17.04 0.76
C ILE A 323 1.44 -16.56 1.49
N LYS A 324 1.25 -16.15 2.74
CA LYS A 324 2.32 -15.66 3.62
C LYS A 324 2.61 -16.66 4.74
N ARG A 325 3.89 -16.98 4.93
CA ARG A 325 4.37 -17.91 5.95
C ARG A 325 5.25 -17.16 6.95
N ILE A 326 4.79 -17.04 8.19
CA ILE A 326 5.62 -16.43 9.23
C ILE A 326 6.75 -17.40 9.57
N LEU A 327 7.98 -17.02 9.28
CA LEU A 327 9.16 -17.79 9.68
C LEU A 327 9.48 -17.56 11.16
N GLY A 328 9.24 -16.34 11.63
CA GLY A 328 9.45 -15.96 13.03
C GLY A 328 9.81 -14.49 13.19
N THR A 329 10.53 -14.18 14.26
CA THR A 329 11.04 -12.82 14.51
C THR A 329 12.55 -12.80 14.76
N VAL A 330 13.16 -11.65 14.53
CA VAL A 330 14.57 -11.38 14.84
C VAL A 330 14.69 -10.05 15.60
N PRO A 331 15.64 -9.90 16.53
CA PRO A 331 15.74 -8.70 17.35
C PRO A 331 16.32 -7.51 16.57
N VAL A 332 15.85 -6.31 16.90
CA VAL A 332 16.45 -5.03 16.50
C VAL A 332 17.16 -4.43 17.71
N GLU A 333 18.40 -4.01 17.52
CA GLU A 333 19.19 -3.38 18.57
C GLU A 333 18.67 -1.97 18.89
N ALA A 334 19.01 -1.45 20.07
CA ALA A 334 18.55 -0.11 20.49
C ALA A 334 19.07 1.04 19.59
N ASP A 335 20.12 0.82 18.80
CA ASP A 335 20.63 1.76 17.80
C ASP A 335 19.92 1.63 16.43
N GLY A 336 18.92 0.75 16.31
CA GLY A 336 18.17 0.47 15.10
C GLY A 336 18.82 -0.59 14.21
N SER A 337 20.01 -1.11 14.55
CA SER A 337 20.70 -2.09 13.72
C SER A 337 20.16 -3.51 13.89
N ALA A 338 20.23 -4.32 12.83
CA ALA A 338 19.83 -5.74 12.87
C ALA A 338 20.80 -6.61 12.05
N LEU A 339 21.12 -7.80 12.56
CA LEU A 339 21.96 -8.79 11.89
C LEU A 339 21.39 -10.19 12.15
N PHE A 340 20.97 -10.88 11.09
CA PHE A 340 20.28 -12.18 11.20
C PHE A 340 20.49 -13.05 9.96
N VAL A 341 20.12 -14.32 10.05
CA VAL A 341 20.12 -15.26 8.91
C VAL A 341 18.72 -15.52 8.38
N ILE A 342 18.62 -15.72 7.07
CA ILE A 342 17.42 -16.14 6.36
C ILE A 342 17.73 -17.38 5.51
N PRO A 343 16.72 -18.15 5.11
CA PRO A 343 16.93 -19.21 4.14
C PRO A 343 17.33 -18.65 2.77
N ALA A 344 18.33 -19.25 2.14
CA ALA A 344 18.76 -18.86 0.80
C ALA A 344 17.72 -19.28 -0.26
N ASN A 345 17.68 -18.57 -1.39
CA ASN A 345 16.77 -18.85 -2.51
C ASN A 345 15.27 -18.78 -2.13
N THR A 346 14.95 -17.97 -1.12
CA THR A 346 13.60 -17.80 -0.60
C THR A 346 13.20 -16.33 -0.67
N PRO A 347 12.05 -15.99 -1.30
CA PRO A 347 11.50 -14.64 -1.26
C PRO A 347 11.00 -14.33 0.15
N VAL A 348 11.68 -13.39 0.82
CA VAL A 348 11.34 -12.95 2.18
C VAL A 348 11.12 -11.45 2.23
N PHE A 349 10.24 -11.03 3.13
CA PHE A 349 10.06 -9.65 3.52
C PHE A 349 10.08 -9.51 5.03
N VAL A 350 10.26 -8.28 5.51
CA VAL A 350 10.32 -7.96 6.93
C VAL A 350 9.33 -6.88 7.34
N GLN A 351 8.73 -7.04 8.53
CA GLN A 351 7.87 -6.02 9.13
C GLN A 351 8.50 -5.52 10.44
N PRO A 352 8.80 -4.21 10.58
CA PRO A 352 9.25 -3.63 11.84
C PRO A 352 8.10 -3.64 12.85
N LEU A 353 8.31 -4.33 13.96
CA LEU A 353 7.30 -4.51 15.00
C LEU A 353 7.58 -3.63 16.22
N ASP A 354 6.51 -3.09 16.79
CA ASP A 354 6.53 -2.43 18.10
C ASP A 354 6.63 -3.45 19.26
N GLU A 355 6.51 -2.97 20.50
CA GLU A 355 6.55 -3.81 21.70
C GLU A 355 5.36 -4.80 21.81
N ARG A 356 4.25 -4.52 21.13
CA ARG A 356 3.03 -5.33 21.11
C ARG A 356 2.99 -6.31 19.93
N GLY A 357 4.06 -6.34 19.11
CA GLY A 357 4.14 -7.20 17.94
C GLY A 357 3.34 -6.69 16.74
N GLN A 358 3.03 -5.39 16.67
CA GLN A 358 2.22 -4.75 15.62
C GLN A 358 3.15 -4.10 14.58
N ALA A 359 2.85 -4.30 13.30
CA ALA A 359 3.67 -3.76 12.22
C ALA A 359 3.53 -2.23 12.11
N LEU A 360 4.66 -1.52 12.25
CA LEU A 360 4.76 -0.06 12.12
C LEU A 360 4.80 0.38 10.64
N GLN A 361 5.21 -0.54 9.76
CA GLN A 361 5.28 -0.36 8.32
C GLN A 361 5.11 -1.72 7.63
N LEU A 362 4.52 -1.72 6.44
CA LEU A 362 4.35 -2.91 5.62
C LEU A 362 5.35 -2.87 4.45
N GLU A 363 6.27 -3.84 4.39
CA GLU A 363 7.02 -4.10 3.16
C GLU A 363 6.11 -4.86 2.20
N ARG A 364 5.76 -4.23 1.08
CA ARG A 364 4.90 -4.82 0.04
C ARG A 364 5.72 -5.21 -1.18
N SER A 365 6.88 -5.79 -0.94
CA SER A 365 7.80 -6.37 -1.91
C SER A 365 8.62 -7.40 -1.14
N TRP A 366 9.62 -8.00 -1.75
CA TRP A 366 10.48 -8.97 -1.09
C TRP A 366 11.90 -8.87 -1.64
N PHE A 367 12.82 -9.45 -0.87
CA PHE A 367 14.18 -9.68 -1.30
C PHE A 367 14.53 -11.16 -1.16
N VAL A 368 15.60 -11.58 -1.83
CA VAL A 368 16.12 -12.94 -1.79
C VAL A 368 17.60 -12.86 -1.46
N GLY A 369 18.05 -13.68 -0.50
CA GLY A 369 19.48 -13.95 -0.33
C GLY A 369 19.88 -15.16 -1.17
N MET A 370 20.93 -15.05 -1.98
CA MET A 370 21.56 -16.20 -2.62
C MET A 370 22.39 -17.01 -1.61
N PRO A 371 22.71 -18.29 -1.90
CA PRO A 371 23.54 -19.13 -1.03
C PRO A 371 24.83 -18.45 -0.56
N GLY A 372 24.98 -18.26 0.76
CA GLY A 372 26.17 -17.66 1.37
C GLY A 372 26.28 -16.14 1.21
N GLU A 373 25.29 -15.50 0.58
CA GLU A 373 25.27 -14.05 0.37
C GLU A 373 25.15 -13.29 1.69
N ARG A 374 25.78 -12.10 1.72
CA ARG A 374 25.52 -11.07 2.72
C ARG A 374 24.68 -9.97 2.09
N VAL A 375 23.37 -10.04 2.31
CA VAL A 375 22.42 -9.02 1.92
C VAL A 375 22.58 -7.84 2.89
N SER A 376 22.68 -6.62 2.37
CA SER A 376 22.87 -5.44 3.21
C SER A 376 22.00 -4.28 2.75
N CYS A 377 21.28 -3.71 3.72
CA CYS A 377 20.46 -2.51 3.59
C CYS A 377 20.95 -1.44 4.57
N ILE A 378 20.75 -0.17 4.20
CA ILE A 378 21.04 0.96 5.08
C ILE A 378 19.90 1.12 6.09
N GLY A 379 18.64 1.17 5.63
CA GLY A 379 17.45 1.29 6.46
C GLY A 379 16.20 0.82 5.74
N CYS A 380 15.01 1.05 6.27
CA CYS A 380 13.78 0.59 5.60
C CYS A 380 13.48 1.47 4.36
N HIS A 381 13.56 0.87 3.17
CA HIS A 381 13.33 1.51 1.86
C HIS A 381 14.28 2.67 1.52
N GLU A 382 15.57 2.56 1.87
CA GLU A 382 16.56 3.55 1.44
C GLU A 382 16.63 3.68 -0.09
N ASN A 383 17.12 4.82 -0.58
CA ASN A 383 17.52 4.94 -1.98
C ASN A 383 18.91 4.30 -2.18
N ALA A 384 19.19 3.69 -3.34
CA ALA A 384 20.53 3.17 -3.65
C ALA A 384 21.65 4.23 -3.68
N GLN A 385 21.31 5.52 -3.74
CA GLN A 385 22.25 6.65 -3.59
C GLN A 385 22.49 7.04 -2.12
N SER A 386 21.77 6.43 -1.18
CA SER A 386 21.91 6.73 0.24
C SER A 386 23.30 6.30 0.73
N VAL A 387 23.86 7.12 1.62
CA VAL A 387 25.13 6.82 2.26
C VAL A 387 24.85 6.14 3.59
N ALA A 388 25.45 4.98 3.82
CA ALA A 388 25.31 4.27 5.08
C ALA A 388 25.85 5.13 6.24
N PRO A 389 25.19 5.14 7.41
CA PRO A 389 25.74 5.75 8.61
C PRO A 389 27.13 5.20 8.93
N GLY A 390 28.10 6.10 9.21
CA GLY A 390 29.49 5.71 9.48
C GLY A 390 29.77 5.14 10.88
N ASN A 391 28.75 4.97 11.72
CA ASN A 391 28.92 4.56 13.11
C ASN A 391 28.98 3.03 13.24
N PRO A 392 29.86 2.47 14.10
CA PRO A 392 29.87 1.04 14.39
C PRO A 392 28.54 0.59 15.00
N THR A 393 27.85 -0.34 14.35
CA THR A 393 26.55 -0.83 14.81
C THR A 393 26.69 -1.85 15.93
N ARG A 394 25.69 -1.92 16.81
CA ARG A 394 25.62 -2.93 17.89
C ARG A 394 25.45 -4.34 17.32
N ALA A 395 24.67 -4.50 16.26
CA ALA A 395 24.39 -5.79 15.65
C ALA A 395 25.67 -6.49 15.12
N MET A 396 26.65 -5.73 14.62
CA MET A 396 27.93 -6.28 14.15
C MET A 396 28.85 -6.79 15.28
N ARG A 397 28.53 -6.55 16.55
CA ARG A 397 29.35 -7.00 17.70
C ARG A 397 29.04 -8.43 18.13
N ARG A 398 28.07 -9.08 17.49
CA ARG A 398 27.64 -10.45 17.79
C ARG A 398 27.45 -11.26 16.52
N ALA A 399 27.29 -12.57 16.68
CA ALA A 399 26.90 -13.44 15.59
C ALA A 399 25.49 -13.06 15.07
N PRO A 400 25.19 -13.30 13.78
CA PRO A 400 23.85 -13.14 13.25
C PRO A 400 22.81 -13.93 14.06
N SER A 401 21.68 -13.29 14.38
CA SER A 401 20.55 -13.94 15.03
C SER A 401 19.95 -15.01 14.13
N ARG A 402 19.55 -16.13 14.73
CA ARG A 402 18.60 -17.06 14.10
C ARG A 402 17.18 -16.56 14.28
N ILE A 403 16.31 -16.93 13.36
CA ILE A 403 14.88 -16.61 13.42
C ILE A 403 14.25 -17.38 14.59
N GLU A 404 13.62 -16.64 15.51
CA GLU A 404 12.85 -17.22 16.62
C GLU A 404 11.43 -17.57 16.13
N PRO A 405 11.00 -18.85 16.21
CA PRO A 405 9.71 -19.27 15.65
C PRO A 405 8.50 -18.55 16.26
N TRP A 406 7.50 -18.27 15.44
CA TRP A 406 6.27 -17.58 15.85
C TRP A 406 5.17 -18.60 16.23
N HIS A 407 4.93 -18.74 17.54
CA HIS A 407 3.97 -19.68 18.14
C HIS A 407 4.03 -21.10 17.53
N GLY A 408 5.24 -21.66 17.40
CA GLY A 408 5.50 -22.98 16.82
C GLY A 408 6.19 -22.93 15.45
N PRO A 409 6.22 -24.05 14.72
CA PRO A 409 6.93 -24.14 13.44
C PRO A 409 6.32 -23.26 12.34
N ALA A 410 7.17 -22.83 11.40
CA ALA A 410 6.79 -22.00 10.26
C ALA A 410 5.75 -22.69 9.36
N ARG A 411 4.72 -21.94 9.00
CA ARG A 411 3.53 -22.41 8.26
C ARG A 411 2.84 -21.22 7.62
N GLY A 412 1.94 -21.48 6.66
CA GLY A 412 1.10 -20.41 6.14
C GLY A 412 0.21 -19.83 7.23
N PHE A 413 -0.16 -18.57 7.12
CA PHE A 413 -1.11 -17.96 8.04
C PHE A 413 -2.54 -18.20 7.54
N ALA A 414 -3.41 -18.78 8.37
CA ALA A 414 -4.83 -18.94 8.03
C ALA A 414 -5.73 -18.47 9.17
N PHE A 415 -6.86 -17.88 8.81
CA PHE A 415 -7.84 -17.39 9.76
C PHE A 415 -8.33 -18.51 10.70
N VAL A 416 -8.70 -19.67 10.15
CA VAL A 416 -9.26 -20.79 10.94
C VAL A 416 -8.25 -21.34 11.96
N ARG A 417 -6.95 -21.29 11.66
CA ARG A 417 -5.92 -21.79 12.56
C ARG A 417 -5.41 -20.74 13.55
N GLU A 418 -5.29 -19.49 13.11
CA GLU A 418 -4.57 -18.47 13.89
C GLU A 418 -5.49 -17.43 14.54
N VAL A 419 -6.69 -17.20 13.99
CA VAL A 419 -7.63 -16.16 14.44
C VAL A 419 -8.88 -16.74 15.07
N GLN A 420 -9.52 -17.73 14.46
CA GLN A 420 -10.74 -18.34 15.00
C GLN A 420 -10.56 -18.84 16.45
N PRO A 421 -9.43 -19.46 16.85
CA PRO A 421 -9.22 -19.86 18.25
C PRO A 421 -9.23 -18.69 19.23
N VAL A 422 -8.79 -17.50 18.81
CA VAL A 422 -8.85 -16.27 19.61
C VAL A 422 -10.30 -15.82 19.77
N LEU A 423 -11.09 -15.89 18.69
CA LEU A 423 -12.52 -15.56 18.73
C LEU A 423 -13.31 -16.54 19.60
N ASP A 424 -13.03 -17.84 19.50
CA ASP A 424 -13.68 -18.88 20.28
C ASP A 424 -13.44 -18.67 21.79
N ARG A 425 -12.22 -18.25 22.15
CA ARG A 425 -11.83 -17.95 23.53
C ARG A 425 -12.48 -16.68 24.06
N HIS A 426 -12.51 -15.59 23.29
CA HIS A 426 -12.77 -14.26 23.83
C HIS A 426 -14.05 -13.58 23.31
N CYS A 427 -14.60 -14.00 22.18
CA CYS A 427 -15.63 -13.24 21.46
C CYS A 427 -16.94 -14.03 21.27
N VAL A 428 -16.85 -15.33 20.96
CA VAL A 428 -18.00 -16.16 20.56
C VAL A 428 -19.08 -16.25 21.64
N ALA A 429 -18.72 -16.17 22.92
CA ALA A 429 -19.68 -16.20 24.03
C ALA A 429 -20.74 -15.08 23.94
N CYS A 430 -20.40 -13.93 23.37
CA CYS A 430 -21.31 -12.81 23.13
C CYS A 430 -21.73 -12.67 21.65
N HIS A 431 -20.95 -13.22 20.73
CA HIS A 431 -21.16 -13.14 19.27
C HIS A 431 -21.52 -14.50 18.65
N ASP A 432 -22.55 -15.16 19.19
CA ASP A 432 -23.02 -16.49 18.74
C ASP A 432 -24.08 -16.42 17.60
N GLY A 433 -24.25 -15.22 17.02
CA GLY A 433 -25.27 -14.94 15.99
C GLY A 433 -26.67 -14.65 16.55
N LYS A 434 -26.87 -14.62 17.87
CA LYS A 434 -28.10 -14.11 18.49
C LYS A 434 -27.84 -12.71 19.03
N PRO A 435 -28.54 -11.67 18.53
CA PRO A 435 -28.38 -10.34 19.08
C PRO A 435 -28.78 -10.32 20.56
N PRO A 436 -28.14 -9.46 21.39
CA PRO A 436 -28.65 -9.15 22.71
C PRO A 436 -30.10 -8.63 22.62
N ARG A 437 -30.85 -8.59 23.73
CA ARG A 437 -32.30 -8.28 23.75
C ARG A 437 -32.71 -6.97 23.04
N ALA A 438 -31.78 -6.04 22.80
CA ALA A 438 -32.01 -4.84 21.99
C ALA A 438 -31.90 -5.18 20.49
N LYS A 439 -32.91 -4.77 19.70
CA LYS A 439 -32.79 -4.84 18.23
C LYS A 439 -31.59 -3.99 17.81
N PRO A 440 -30.70 -4.50 16.94
CA PRO A 440 -29.70 -3.65 16.33
C PRO A 440 -30.40 -2.54 15.53
N ALA A 441 -29.75 -1.37 15.44
CA ALA A 441 -30.26 -0.25 14.65
C ALA A 441 -30.54 -0.70 13.19
N PRO A 442 -31.54 -0.11 12.51
CA PRO A 442 -31.83 -0.43 11.12
C PRO A 442 -30.56 -0.36 10.26
N GLY A 443 -30.24 -1.43 9.53
CA GLY A 443 -29.04 -1.50 8.68
C GLY A 443 -27.77 -2.04 9.35
N ARG A 444 -27.76 -2.26 10.67
CA ARG A 444 -26.66 -2.95 11.37
C ARG A 444 -27.04 -4.40 11.69
N GLU A 445 -26.23 -5.35 11.24
CA GLU A 445 -26.33 -6.76 11.64
C GLU A 445 -25.45 -7.03 12.86
N PHE A 446 -25.93 -7.83 13.81
CA PHE A 446 -25.11 -8.26 14.93
C PHE A 446 -24.13 -9.35 14.47
N PRO A 447 -22.80 -9.16 14.61
CA PRO A 447 -21.82 -10.10 14.06
C PRO A 447 -21.93 -11.50 14.67
N ASP A 448 -21.92 -12.52 13.81
CA ASP A 448 -21.83 -13.94 14.16
C ASP A 448 -20.38 -14.39 13.95
N LEU A 449 -19.64 -14.57 15.05
CA LEU A 449 -18.21 -14.89 15.04
C LEU A 449 -17.95 -16.40 15.22
N THR A 450 -18.98 -17.24 15.07
CA THR A 450 -18.84 -18.69 15.16
C THR A 450 -18.12 -19.26 13.93
N GLY A 451 -17.04 -20.03 14.16
CA GLY A 451 -16.20 -20.56 13.09
C GLY A 451 -16.80 -21.75 12.32
N GLY A 452 -17.83 -22.40 12.87
CA GLY A 452 -18.34 -23.68 12.33
C GLY A 452 -19.19 -23.55 11.06
N ARG A 453 -19.53 -22.33 10.62
CA ARG A 453 -20.44 -22.11 9.50
C ARG A 453 -19.72 -21.47 8.32
N MET A 454 -19.60 -22.22 7.22
CA MET A 454 -19.17 -21.69 5.93
C MET A 454 -20.29 -20.86 5.29
N LEU A 455 -19.91 -19.83 4.52
CA LEU A 455 -20.84 -19.12 3.66
C LEU A 455 -21.39 -20.05 2.58
N SER A 456 -22.70 -20.01 2.34
CA SER A 456 -23.39 -20.84 1.34
C SER A 456 -23.98 -20.03 0.18
N ASP A 457 -23.99 -18.72 0.31
CA ASP A 457 -24.70 -17.78 -0.54
C ASP A 457 -23.78 -16.68 -1.09
N TRP A 458 -22.47 -16.96 -1.19
CA TRP A 458 -21.52 -16.05 -1.83
C TRP A 458 -21.90 -15.82 -3.30
N ASP A 459 -21.99 -14.55 -3.67
CA ASP A 459 -22.18 -14.06 -5.03
C ASP A 459 -21.48 -12.70 -5.11
N SER A 460 -20.67 -12.43 -6.12
CA SER A 460 -19.95 -11.16 -6.24
C SER A 460 -19.95 -10.72 -7.69
N ALA A 461 -20.36 -9.47 -7.93
CA ALA A 461 -20.29 -8.86 -9.25
C ALA A 461 -18.90 -8.27 -9.54
N MET A 462 -18.01 -8.22 -8.55
CA MET A 462 -16.70 -7.60 -8.68
C MET A 462 -15.83 -8.36 -9.71
N PRO A 463 -15.29 -7.69 -10.73
CA PRO A 463 -14.49 -8.40 -11.73
C PRO A 463 -13.23 -9.03 -11.15
N GLY A 464 -12.86 -10.16 -11.75
CA GLY A 464 -11.72 -10.94 -11.28
C GLY A 464 -12.00 -11.80 -10.05
N HIS A 465 -13.22 -11.77 -9.51
CA HIS A 465 -13.63 -12.79 -8.54
C HIS A 465 -13.45 -14.18 -9.15
N TRP A 466 -12.94 -15.10 -8.35
CA TRP A 466 -12.88 -16.49 -8.78
C TRP A 466 -14.31 -17.08 -8.75
N PRO A 467 -14.80 -17.77 -9.81
CA PRO A 467 -16.15 -18.32 -9.83
C PRO A 467 -16.46 -19.31 -8.69
N GLY A 468 -15.42 -19.93 -8.11
CA GLY A 468 -15.53 -20.79 -6.92
C GLY A 468 -15.23 -20.09 -5.59
N GLY A 469 -15.03 -18.77 -5.59
CA GLY A 469 -14.58 -17.98 -4.45
C GLY A 469 -15.57 -17.90 -3.29
N GLY A 470 -15.16 -17.18 -2.24
CA GLY A 470 -16.01 -16.92 -1.08
C GLY A 470 -16.18 -18.11 -0.15
N LYS A 471 -15.26 -19.09 -0.19
CA LYS A 471 -15.24 -20.26 0.69
C LYS A 471 -14.72 -19.89 2.07
N PHE A 472 -15.39 -18.96 2.73
CA PHE A 472 -15.02 -18.42 4.02
C PHE A 472 -15.97 -18.88 5.12
N THR A 473 -15.52 -18.84 6.36
CA THR A 473 -16.43 -18.90 7.51
C THR A 473 -17.21 -17.60 7.64
N ARG A 474 -18.39 -17.66 8.25
CA ARG A 474 -19.16 -16.47 8.58
C ARG A 474 -18.37 -15.51 9.48
N ALA A 475 -17.68 -16.06 10.48
CA ALA A 475 -16.82 -15.29 11.37
C ALA A 475 -15.77 -14.43 10.63
N TYR A 476 -15.09 -15.01 9.63
CA TYR A 476 -14.14 -14.25 8.81
C TYR A 476 -14.83 -13.09 8.09
N TRP A 477 -15.96 -13.37 7.45
CA TRP A 477 -16.68 -12.40 6.64
C TRP A 477 -17.24 -11.23 7.45
N GLU A 478 -17.67 -11.48 8.69
CA GLU A 478 -18.11 -10.41 9.60
C GLU A 478 -16.94 -9.63 10.18
N LEU A 479 -15.84 -10.30 10.58
CA LEU A 479 -14.73 -9.64 11.26
C LEU A 479 -13.86 -8.79 10.32
N GLN A 480 -13.65 -9.25 9.08
CA GLN A 480 -12.73 -8.61 8.14
C GLN A 480 -13.10 -7.15 7.83
N ARG A 481 -14.38 -6.78 7.98
CA ARG A 481 -14.90 -5.43 7.73
C ARG A 481 -14.39 -4.40 8.72
N PHE A 482 -13.89 -4.84 9.87
CA PHE A 482 -13.41 -3.99 10.96
C PHE A 482 -11.88 -3.81 10.93
N VAL A 483 -11.20 -4.37 9.92
CA VAL A 483 -9.75 -4.26 9.74
C VAL A 483 -9.45 -3.42 8.52
N ARG A 484 -8.62 -2.40 8.70
CA ARG A 484 -8.04 -1.62 7.60
C ARG A 484 -6.90 -2.40 6.98
N ARG A 485 -6.91 -2.54 5.65
CA ARG A 485 -5.88 -3.25 4.90
C ARG A 485 -5.69 -2.57 3.52
N PRO A 486 -4.51 -2.70 2.90
CA PRO A 486 -4.27 -2.08 1.60
C PRO A 486 -5.00 -2.77 0.43
N GLY A 487 -5.61 -3.92 0.66
CA GLY A 487 -6.28 -4.67 -0.40
C GLY A 487 -5.32 -5.25 -1.44
N ILE A 488 -5.87 -5.78 -2.53
CA ILE A 488 -5.12 -6.33 -3.68
C ILE A 488 -4.62 -5.24 -4.63
N GLU A 489 -5.22 -4.05 -4.62
CA GLU A 489 -4.90 -2.95 -5.56
C GLU A 489 -4.52 -1.63 -4.87
N GLY A 490 -4.13 -1.69 -3.59
CA GLY A 490 -3.75 -0.51 -2.82
C GLY A 490 -2.64 0.34 -3.45
N ASP A 491 -2.61 1.61 -3.06
CA ASP A 491 -1.68 2.63 -3.61
C ASP A 491 -0.26 2.09 -3.71
N ARG A 492 0.35 2.10 -4.90
CA ARG A 492 1.68 1.53 -5.15
C ARG A 492 2.80 2.26 -4.41
N ARG A 493 2.61 3.55 -4.13
CA ARG A 493 3.61 4.36 -3.43
C ARG A 493 3.85 3.80 -2.03
N MET A 494 5.06 3.99 -1.52
CA MET A 494 5.40 3.59 -0.15
C MET A 494 4.46 4.29 0.84
N PHE A 495 3.84 3.53 1.73
CA PHE A 495 2.88 4.04 2.70
C PHE A 495 3.54 4.95 3.73
N THR A 496 2.75 5.91 4.22
CA THR A 496 3.11 6.66 5.42
C THR A 496 3.23 5.65 6.57
N PRO A 497 4.30 5.71 7.39
CA PRO A 497 4.40 4.85 8.56
C PRO A 497 3.13 4.94 9.41
N MET A 498 2.71 3.83 9.99
CA MET A 498 1.47 3.68 10.78
C MET A 498 0.13 3.74 10.02
N ASP A 499 0.09 4.00 8.71
CA ASP A 499 -1.19 4.16 7.96
C ASP A 499 -2.09 2.91 8.11
N TYR A 500 -1.50 1.72 8.02
CA TYR A 500 -2.17 0.42 8.18
C TYR A 500 -1.81 -0.31 9.50
N HIS A 501 -1.30 0.41 10.49
CA HIS A 501 -1.02 -0.19 11.80
C HIS A 501 -2.31 -0.74 12.43
N PHE A 502 -2.28 -1.88 13.13
CA PHE A 502 -3.49 -2.47 13.73
C PHE A 502 -4.31 -1.47 14.57
N GLY A 503 -3.65 -0.50 15.18
CA GLY A 503 -4.28 0.58 15.92
C GLY A 503 -5.12 1.60 15.16
N THR A 504 -4.99 1.67 13.84
CA THR A 504 -5.82 2.51 12.98
C THR A 504 -7.07 1.79 12.51
N THR A 505 -7.19 0.48 12.79
CA THR A 505 -8.37 -0.32 12.49
C THR A 505 -9.46 -0.14 13.55
N GLU A 506 -10.73 -0.22 13.15
CA GLU A 506 -11.86 -0.16 14.08
C GLU A 506 -11.76 -1.26 15.14
N LEU A 507 -11.44 -2.49 14.73
CA LEU A 507 -11.23 -3.61 15.64
C LEU A 507 -10.12 -3.33 16.67
N GLY A 508 -8.97 -2.82 16.22
CA GLY A 508 -7.86 -2.50 17.09
C GLY A 508 -8.17 -1.37 18.07
N GLN A 509 -8.94 -0.36 17.65
CA GLN A 509 -9.40 0.72 18.52
C GLN A 509 -10.40 0.22 19.56
N LEU A 510 -11.42 -0.56 19.14
CA LEU A 510 -12.40 -1.17 20.05
C LEU A 510 -11.73 -2.01 21.13
N LEU A 511 -10.77 -2.86 20.76
CA LEU A 511 -10.07 -3.72 21.70
C LEU A 511 -9.15 -2.96 22.65
N ARG A 512 -8.59 -1.82 22.23
CA ARG A 512 -7.74 -0.97 23.08
C ARG A 512 -8.54 -0.15 24.07
N LYS A 513 -9.68 0.40 23.64
CA LYS A 513 -10.62 1.13 24.50
C LYS A 513 -11.30 0.21 25.51
N GLY A 514 -11.42 -1.07 25.16
CA GLY A 514 -12.11 -2.09 25.93
C GLY A 514 -13.50 -2.35 25.35
N HIS A 515 -13.89 -3.62 25.30
CA HIS A 515 -15.14 -4.05 24.68
C HIS A 515 -15.93 -4.94 25.65
N HIS A 516 -16.90 -4.35 26.35
CA HIS A 516 -17.82 -5.04 27.28
C HIS A 516 -17.12 -5.99 28.28
N GLY A 517 -15.94 -5.64 28.78
CA GLY A 517 -15.23 -6.43 29.79
C GLY A 517 -14.43 -7.61 29.24
N VAL A 518 -14.28 -7.69 27.92
CA VAL A 518 -13.34 -8.61 27.25
C VAL A 518 -11.93 -8.04 27.35
N SER A 519 -10.99 -8.87 27.80
CA SER A 519 -9.55 -8.59 27.76
C SER A 519 -8.86 -9.72 27.01
N LEU A 520 -7.96 -9.35 26.10
CA LEU A 520 -7.13 -10.29 25.37
C LEU A 520 -5.78 -10.45 26.06
N ASP A 521 -5.23 -11.67 26.03
CA ASP A 521 -3.82 -11.89 26.39
C ASP A 521 -2.87 -11.42 25.26
N ALA A 522 -1.57 -11.43 25.54
CA ALA A 522 -0.57 -10.93 24.61
C ALA A 522 -0.53 -11.72 23.29
N GLU A 523 -0.69 -13.05 23.35
CA GLU A 523 -0.69 -13.90 22.15
C GLU A 523 -1.95 -13.68 21.31
N SER A 524 -3.12 -13.55 21.94
CA SER A 524 -4.37 -13.16 21.28
C SER A 524 -4.23 -11.85 20.51
N HIS A 525 -3.65 -10.84 21.16
CA HIS A 525 -3.40 -9.54 20.53
C HIS A 525 -2.44 -9.65 19.35
N GLU A 526 -1.34 -10.38 19.51
CA GLU A 526 -0.34 -10.55 18.46
C GLU A 526 -0.90 -11.31 17.24
N ARG A 527 -1.76 -12.33 17.46
CA ARG A 527 -2.43 -13.08 16.38
C ARG A 527 -3.41 -12.24 15.56
N LEU A 528 -4.23 -11.41 16.23
CA LEU A 528 -5.15 -10.50 15.54
C LEU A 528 -4.39 -9.40 14.76
N ALA A 529 -3.34 -8.84 15.37
CA ALA A 529 -2.49 -7.86 14.70
C ALA A 529 -1.77 -8.48 13.49
N ALA A 530 -1.16 -9.66 13.64
CA ALA A 530 -0.51 -10.36 12.54
C ALA A 530 -1.48 -10.66 11.40
N TRP A 531 -2.73 -11.03 11.69
CA TRP A 531 -3.74 -11.23 10.64
C TRP A 531 -3.99 -9.95 9.84
N ALA A 532 -4.16 -8.81 10.51
CA ALA A 532 -4.30 -7.51 9.85
C ALA A 532 -3.04 -7.12 9.06
N ASP A 533 -1.86 -7.22 9.69
CA ASP A 533 -0.55 -6.89 9.11
C ASP A 533 -0.24 -7.70 7.84
N LEU A 534 -0.79 -8.92 7.72
CA LEU A 534 -0.58 -9.82 6.59
C LEU A 534 -1.64 -9.65 5.48
N ASN A 535 -2.43 -8.59 5.51
CA ASN A 535 -3.51 -8.28 4.57
C ASN A 535 -4.74 -9.20 4.71
N ALA A 536 -5.05 -9.61 5.95
CA ALA A 536 -6.23 -10.39 6.33
C ALA A 536 -6.51 -11.69 5.54
N PRO A 537 -5.53 -12.61 5.36
CA PRO A 537 -5.74 -13.88 4.66
C PRO A 537 -6.73 -14.78 5.40
N PHE A 538 -7.48 -15.59 4.65
CA PHE A 538 -8.29 -16.69 5.16
C PHE A 538 -7.56 -18.03 5.07
N PHE A 539 -7.00 -18.36 3.90
CA PHE A 539 -6.29 -19.62 3.64
C PHE A 539 -4.77 -19.49 3.83
N GLY A 540 -4.13 -20.55 4.33
CA GLY A 540 -2.69 -20.60 4.53
C GLY A 540 -1.96 -21.57 3.62
N THR A 541 -2.64 -22.39 2.82
CA THR A 541 -2.06 -23.16 1.72
C THR A 541 -3.00 -23.16 0.51
N TRP A 542 -2.50 -23.48 -0.69
CA TRP A 542 -3.36 -23.56 -1.88
C TRP A 542 -4.28 -24.78 -1.81
N GLY A 543 -3.83 -25.87 -1.19
CA GLY A 543 -4.60 -27.08 -0.96
C GLY A 543 -5.76 -26.94 0.02
N GLU A 544 -5.78 -25.89 0.86
CA GLU A 544 -6.92 -25.61 1.75
C GLU A 544 -8.13 -25.03 1.01
N ILE A 545 -7.97 -24.53 -0.23
CA ILE A 545 -9.04 -23.86 -0.98
C ILE A 545 -9.97 -24.91 -1.62
N PRO A 546 -11.24 -25.01 -1.18
CA PRO A 546 -12.13 -26.08 -1.66
C PRO A 546 -12.51 -25.90 -3.14
N GLY A 547 -12.36 -26.96 -3.93
CA GLY A 547 -12.83 -26.97 -5.33
C GLY A 547 -12.09 -26.01 -6.24
N PHE A 548 -10.85 -25.63 -5.90
CA PHE A 548 -10.01 -24.79 -6.73
C PHE A 548 -9.93 -25.34 -8.17
N THR A 549 -10.54 -24.62 -9.11
CA THR A 549 -10.56 -24.89 -10.55
C THR A 549 -10.10 -23.61 -11.23
N ASN A 550 -9.21 -23.69 -12.22
CA ASN A 550 -8.48 -22.53 -12.75
C ASN A 550 -9.31 -21.54 -13.61
N GLY A 551 -10.63 -21.40 -13.38
CA GLY A 551 -11.48 -20.42 -14.08
C GLY A 551 -11.66 -20.63 -15.60
N TYR A 552 -10.84 -21.45 -16.24
CA TYR A 552 -10.76 -21.66 -17.69
C TYR A 552 -10.98 -23.13 -18.11
N GLY A 553 -11.17 -24.05 -17.17
CA GLY A 553 -11.41 -25.47 -17.44
C GLY A 553 -11.05 -26.36 -16.26
N HIS A 554 -11.27 -27.66 -16.36
CA HIS A 554 -11.08 -28.57 -15.24
C HIS A 554 -9.58 -28.82 -14.98
N LEU A 555 -9.03 -28.21 -13.93
CA LEU A 555 -7.95 -28.84 -13.17
C LEU A 555 -8.57 -29.46 -11.90
N LYS A 556 -8.58 -30.79 -11.79
CA LYS A 556 -8.96 -31.53 -10.56
C LYS A 556 -7.82 -31.46 -9.56
N GLY A 557 -8.07 -31.74 -8.27
CA GLY A 557 -7.05 -31.66 -7.20
C GLY A 557 -5.73 -32.42 -7.48
N GLU A 558 -5.77 -33.52 -8.25
CA GLU A 558 -4.57 -34.24 -8.71
C GLU A 558 -3.62 -33.38 -9.54
N GLN A 559 -4.12 -32.40 -10.30
CA GLN A 559 -3.31 -31.52 -11.13
C GLN A 559 -2.62 -30.41 -10.33
N LEU A 560 -3.20 -29.93 -9.23
CA LEU A 560 -2.52 -29.01 -8.30
C LEU A 560 -1.35 -29.69 -7.59
N ALA A 561 -1.57 -30.93 -7.13
CA ALA A 561 -0.52 -31.76 -6.55
C ALA A 561 0.58 -32.05 -7.59
N SER A 562 0.20 -32.35 -8.83
CA SER A 562 1.15 -32.56 -9.94
C SER A 562 1.96 -31.30 -10.25
N ALA A 563 1.34 -30.12 -10.32
CA ALA A 563 2.03 -28.87 -10.56
C ALA A 563 3.01 -28.52 -9.44
N SER A 564 2.62 -28.73 -8.19
CA SER A 564 3.48 -28.52 -7.02
C SER A 564 4.65 -29.51 -6.99
N ALA A 565 4.39 -30.78 -7.31
CA ALA A 565 5.43 -31.80 -7.41
C ALA A 565 6.43 -31.50 -8.53
N ARG A 566 5.94 -31.08 -9.72
CA ARG A 566 6.78 -30.68 -10.85
C ARG A 566 7.60 -29.44 -10.54
N ALA A 567 7.01 -28.44 -9.87
CA ALA A 567 7.74 -27.26 -9.39
C ALA A 567 8.85 -27.66 -8.41
N LEU A 568 8.58 -28.58 -7.48
CA LEU A 568 9.57 -29.08 -6.51
C LEU A 568 10.71 -29.86 -7.19
N GLU A 569 10.39 -30.69 -8.18
CA GLU A 569 11.38 -31.41 -9.00
C GLU A 569 12.33 -30.43 -9.69
N LEU A 570 11.79 -29.46 -10.43
CA LEU A 570 12.58 -28.44 -11.14
C LEU A 570 13.37 -27.55 -10.16
N ARG A 571 12.77 -27.20 -9.01
CA ARG A 571 13.48 -26.45 -7.96
C ARG A 571 14.68 -27.23 -7.42
N LYS A 572 14.54 -28.53 -7.13
CA LYS A 572 15.66 -29.39 -6.70
C LYS A 572 16.74 -29.54 -7.77
N GLN A 573 16.35 -29.46 -9.05
CA GLN A 573 17.28 -29.51 -10.17
C GLN A 573 18.11 -28.23 -10.32
N PHE A 574 17.49 -27.05 -10.18
CA PHE A 574 18.14 -25.76 -10.48
C PHE A 574 18.59 -24.96 -9.27
N VAL A 575 18.26 -25.40 -8.05
CA VAL A 575 18.68 -24.76 -6.80
C VAL A 575 19.63 -25.70 -6.06
N PRO A 576 20.93 -25.37 -5.93
CA PRO A 576 21.93 -26.30 -5.41
C PRO A 576 21.82 -26.52 -3.90
N ALA A 577 21.38 -25.51 -3.14
CA ALA A 577 21.22 -25.56 -1.70
C ALA A 577 20.10 -24.61 -1.24
N GLY A 578 19.42 -24.99 -0.15
CA GLY A 578 18.32 -24.22 0.43
C GLY A 578 17.23 -25.14 0.99
N PRO A 579 16.25 -24.59 1.72
CA PRO A 579 15.12 -25.40 2.14
C PRO A 579 14.23 -25.72 0.92
N PHE A 580 13.73 -26.95 0.90
CA PHE A 580 12.70 -27.40 -0.03
C PHE A 580 11.46 -27.77 0.79
N PRO A 581 10.81 -26.79 1.45
CA PRO A 581 9.70 -27.09 2.32
C PRO A 581 8.54 -27.64 1.49
N ASP A 582 7.82 -28.58 2.07
CA ASP A 582 6.49 -28.94 1.57
C ASP A 582 5.53 -27.84 2.03
N TYR A 583 5.24 -26.91 1.12
CA TYR A 583 4.43 -25.74 1.42
C TYR A 583 2.96 -26.07 1.71
N GLU A 584 2.47 -27.21 1.21
CA GLU A 584 1.11 -27.69 1.46
C GLU A 584 0.99 -28.46 2.77
N LYS A 585 2.10 -28.92 3.34
CA LYS A 585 2.10 -29.60 4.63
C LYS A 585 1.94 -28.58 5.76
N ILE A 586 0.86 -28.73 6.52
CA ILE A 586 0.62 -28.01 7.76
C ILE A 586 1.31 -28.77 8.90
N PRO A 587 2.36 -28.20 9.55
CA PRO A 587 3.00 -28.87 10.67
C PRO A 587 2.10 -28.87 11.91
N GLU A 588 2.33 -29.83 12.81
CA GLU A 588 1.71 -29.80 14.14
C GLU A 588 2.19 -28.55 14.89
N THR A 589 1.24 -27.87 15.54
CA THR A 589 1.48 -26.64 16.29
C THR A 589 1.02 -26.82 17.73
N PRO A 590 1.60 -26.09 18.70
CA PRO A 590 1.05 -26.02 20.04
C PRO A 590 -0.43 -25.65 19.99
N ARG A 591 -1.29 -26.41 20.68
CA ARG A 591 -2.72 -26.10 20.73
C ARG A 591 -2.94 -24.80 21.48
N TYR A 592 -3.61 -23.86 20.83
CA TYR A 592 -4.11 -22.66 21.47
C TYR A 592 -5.24 -23.01 22.44
N ASP A 593 -5.26 -22.41 23.63
CA ASP A 593 -6.31 -22.65 24.61
C ASP A 593 -7.61 -21.95 24.21
N THR A 594 -8.57 -22.70 23.67
CA THR A 594 -9.87 -22.16 23.25
C THR A 594 -10.92 -22.13 24.35
N THR A 595 -10.54 -22.39 25.62
CA THR A 595 -11.49 -22.36 26.74
C THR A 595 -12.11 -20.96 26.85
N PRO A 596 -13.45 -20.81 26.72
CA PRO A 596 -14.08 -19.51 26.75
C PRO A 596 -13.75 -18.75 28.03
N VAL A 597 -13.26 -17.53 27.89
CA VAL A 597 -13.03 -16.60 28.99
C VAL A 597 -14.26 -15.71 29.07
N PRO A 598 -15.06 -15.78 30.15
CA PRO A 598 -16.22 -14.92 30.28
C PRO A 598 -15.76 -13.47 30.36
N ALA A 599 -16.52 -12.56 29.74
CA ALA A 599 -16.33 -11.14 29.94
C ALA A 599 -16.38 -10.83 31.44
N THR A 600 -15.39 -10.07 31.92
CA THR A 600 -15.44 -9.60 33.31
C THR A 600 -16.61 -8.64 33.42
N ALA A 601 -17.40 -8.75 34.48
CA ALA A 601 -18.44 -7.76 34.74
C ALA A 601 -17.77 -6.38 34.81
N VAL A 602 -18.02 -5.56 33.79
CA VAL A 602 -17.66 -4.15 33.84
C VAL A 602 -18.56 -3.57 34.91
N PRO A 603 -18.03 -3.04 36.02
CA PRO A 603 -18.88 -2.31 36.97
C PRO A 603 -19.64 -1.29 36.16
N GLU A 604 -20.97 -1.24 36.30
CA GLU A 604 -21.72 -0.13 35.72
C GLU A 604 -21.00 1.14 36.17
N PRO A 605 -20.52 1.98 35.24
CA PRO A 605 -19.85 3.21 35.63
C PRO A 605 -20.79 3.88 36.63
N ALA A 606 -20.27 4.19 37.82
CA ALA A 606 -21.08 4.86 38.83
C ALA A 606 -21.75 6.03 38.12
N VAL A 607 -23.09 6.00 38.02
CA VAL A 607 -23.87 6.97 37.27
C VAL A 607 -23.80 8.28 38.05
N ALA A 608 -22.66 8.95 37.96
CA ALA A 608 -22.59 10.37 38.15
C ALA A 608 -23.30 10.95 36.92
N ASP A 609 -24.63 11.10 37.00
CA ASP A 609 -25.32 12.07 36.16
C ASP A 609 -24.83 13.44 36.63
N ALA A 610 -23.67 13.82 36.11
CA ALA A 610 -23.00 15.06 36.44
C ALA A 610 -23.83 16.20 35.84
N ARG A 611 -24.93 16.54 36.53
CA ARG A 611 -25.79 17.65 36.15
C ARG A 611 -24.96 18.92 36.20
N CYS A 612 -24.99 19.64 35.09
CA CYS A 612 -24.30 20.91 34.98
C CYS A 612 -25.35 22.02 34.96
N ASP A 613 -25.37 22.86 35.99
CA ASP A 613 -26.28 24.00 36.02
C ASP A 613 -26.10 24.87 34.77
N GLY A 614 -27.21 25.12 34.07
CA GLY A 614 -27.22 25.92 32.85
C GLY A 614 -26.76 25.19 31.59
N TRP A 615 -26.68 23.85 31.59
CA TRP A 615 -26.51 22.98 30.42
C TRP A 615 -27.33 21.67 30.60
N PRO A 616 -27.97 21.11 29.54
CA PRO A 616 -27.96 21.56 28.16
C PRO A 616 -28.77 22.86 27.94
N PHE A 617 -28.59 23.45 26.77
CA PHE A 617 -29.39 24.57 26.30
C PHE A 617 -29.66 24.44 24.79
N ASP A 618 -30.74 25.03 24.32
CA ASP A 618 -31.13 24.95 22.92
C ASP A 618 -30.23 25.76 21.98
N ALA A 619 -30.36 25.53 20.68
CA ALA A 619 -29.57 26.20 19.65
C ALA A 619 -29.72 27.73 19.66
N ALA A 620 -30.90 28.24 20.03
CA ALA A 620 -31.15 29.69 20.12
C ALA A 620 -30.34 30.32 21.27
N SER A 621 -30.35 29.67 22.43
CA SER A 621 -29.56 30.04 23.60
C SER A 621 -28.06 29.90 23.34
N ALA A 622 -27.64 28.84 22.63
CA ALA A 622 -26.26 28.64 22.19
C ALA A 622 -25.78 29.81 21.33
N SER A 623 -26.59 30.19 20.34
CA SER A 623 -26.31 31.32 19.44
C SER A 623 -26.24 32.65 20.21
N GLU A 624 -27.13 32.87 21.18
CA GLU A 624 -27.11 34.09 22.01
C GLU A 624 -25.85 34.16 22.88
N ARG A 625 -25.44 33.05 23.50
CA ARG A 625 -24.19 32.96 24.27
C ARG A 625 -22.98 33.29 23.43
N GLN A 626 -22.94 32.84 22.18
CA GLN A 626 -21.86 33.22 21.26
C GLN A 626 -21.91 34.72 20.93
N ARG A 627 -23.09 35.26 20.58
CA ARG A 627 -23.27 36.71 20.37
C ARG A 627 -22.80 37.52 21.58
N ASP A 628 -23.09 37.06 22.79
CA ASP A 628 -22.60 37.68 24.02
C ASP A 628 -21.08 37.63 24.13
N ALA A 629 -20.46 36.47 23.91
CA ALA A 629 -19.00 36.35 23.92
C ALA A 629 -18.34 37.28 22.88
N ILE A 630 -18.97 37.47 21.72
CA ILE A 630 -18.53 38.40 20.68
C ILE A 630 -18.66 39.85 21.14
N ARG A 631 -19.80 40.25 21.75
CA ARG A 631 -19.99 41.60 22.31
C ARG A 631 -18.92 41.97 23.34
N HIS A 632 -18.43 41.00 24.11
CA HIS A 632 -17.37 41.22 25.10
C HIS A 632 -15.98 41.45 24.48
N LEU A 633 -15.71 40.98 23.24
CA LEU A 633 -14.46 41.30 22.54
C LEU A 633 -14.29 42.81 22.31
N GLY A 634 -15.38 43.53 22.06
CA GLY A 634 -15.40 44.97 21.86
C GLY A 634 -15.24 45.81 23.14
N ARG A 635 -15.26 45.19 24.33
CA ARG A 635 -15.16 45.86 25.64
C ARG A 635 -13.82 45.65 26.36
N ALA A 636 -12.93 44.81 25.81
CA ALA A 636 -11.60 44.60 26.37
C ALA A 636 -10.75 45.89 26.29
N PRO A 637 -10.01 46.26 27.33
CA PRO A 637 -9.14 47.44 27.29
C PRO A 637 -8.10 47.29 26.19
N ARG A 638 -7.91 48.34 25.37
CA ARG A 638 -6.85 48.40 24.36
C ARG A 638 -5.50 48.01 25.00
N PRO A 639 -4.70 47.13 24.37
CA PRO A 639 -3.43 46.70 24.95
C PRO A 639 -2.51 47.92 25.13
N THR A 640 -2.02 48.13 26.35
CA THR A 640 -1.13 49.23 26.76
C THR A 640 0.33 49.01 26.35
N ARG A 641 0.64 47.98 25.57
CA ARG A 641 2.00 47.68 25.14
C ARG A 641 2.10 47.70 23.62
N ARG A 642 2.67 48.78 23.08
CA ARG A 642 3.21 48.80 21.72
C ARG A 642 4.26 47.69 21.64
N VAL A 643 3.93 46.59 20.96
CA VAL A 643 4.94 45.63 20.50
C VAL A 643 5.73 46.36 19.41
N ALA A 644 7.05 46.44 19.60
CA ALA A 644 7.94 47.06 18.64
C ALA A 644 7.84 46.35 17.29
N HIS A 645 7.67 47.12 16.22
CA HIS A 645 7.81 46.64 14.84
C HIS A 645 9.16 45.93 14.65
N PRO A 646 9.20 44.79 13.95
CA PRO A 646 10.31 44.48 13.09
C PRO A 646 10.02 44.91 11.64
N ALA A 647 11.13 45.20 10.97
CA ALA A 647 11.36 45.70 9.63
C ALA A 647 10.38 45.35 8.49
N LYS A 648 10.13 46.39 7.67
CA LYS A 648 9.72 46.31 6.26
C LYS A 648 10.58 45.28 5.49
N SER A 649 9.97 44.15 5.14
CA SER A 649 10.29 43.37 3.94
C SER A 649 9.02 42.64 3.50
N GLY A 650 8.68 42.72 2.21
CA GLY A 650 7.35 42.42 1.68
C GLY A 650 6.74 41.06 2.07
N GLY A 651 5.45 41.10 2.43
CA GLY A 651 4.57 39.93 2.60
C GLY A 651 4.25 39.54 4.05
N GLU A 652 4.05 40.48 4.97
CA GLU A 652 3.91 40.15 6.41
C GLU A 652 2.65 39.32 6.75
N ALA A 653 2.88 38.20 7.44
CA ALA A 653 1.88 37.40 8.14
C ALA A 653 1.25 38.23 9.27
N GLY A 654 -0.05 38.05 9.51
CA GLY A 654 -0.80 38.80 10.51
C GLY A 654 -2.19 38.22 10.71
N PHE A 655 -2.91 38.73 11.70
CA PHE A 655 -4.29 38.33 11.96
C PHE A 655 -5.22 39.54 12.02
N ALA A 656 -6.49 39.34 11.70
CA ALA A 656 -7.53 40.35 11.79
C ALA A 656 -8.73 39.78 12.54
N ILE A 657 -9.21 40.51 13.54
CA ILE A 657 -10.44 40.18 14.26
C ILE A 657 -11.54 41.07 13.69
N ASP A 658 -12.63 40.46 13.24
CA ASP A 658 -13.90 41.15 13.03
C ASP A 658 -14.74 41.03 14.31
N PRO A 659 -14.83 42.10 15.12
CA PRO A 659 -15.59 42.07 16.37
C PRO A 659 -17.11 42.08 16.16
N LYS A 660 -17.61 42.31 14.93
CA LYS A 660 -19.04 42.24 14.62
C LYS A 660 -19.49 40.82 14.34
N THR A 661 -18.67 40.07 13.59
CA THR A 661 -18.97 38.68 13.24
C THR A 661 -18.41 37.68 14.24
N GLY A 662 -17.46 38.10 15.08
CA GLY A 662 -16.78 37.18 16.00
C GLY A 662 -15.84 36.23 15.26
N THR A 663 -15.24 36.71 14.18
CA THR A 663 -14.34 35.95 13.31
C THR A 663 -12.91 36.45 13.46
N LEU A 664 -11.95 35.53 13.56
CA LEU A 664 -10.52 35.80 13.56
C LEU A 664 -9.93 35.18 12.28
N ALA A 665 -9.49 36.01 11.35
CA ALA A 665 -8.78 35.57 10.17
C ALA A 665 -7.27 35.59 10.42
N VAL A 666 -6.63 34.43 10.35
CA VAL A 666 -5.17 34.28 10.47
C VAL A 666 -4.58 34.06 9.09
N ARG A 667 -3.79 35.02 8.59
CA ARG A 667 -3.18 34.92 7.26
C ARG A 667 -1.97 33.98 7.29
N LEU A 668 -2.02 32.92 6.46
CA LEU A 668 -0.94 31.93 6.32
C LEU A 668 0.02 32.30 5.19
N ALA A 669 -0.53 32.80 4.07
CA ALA A 669 0.21 33.26 2.89
C ALA A 669 -0.66 34.27 2.09
N PRO A 670 -0.13 34.96 1.05
CA PRO A 670 -0.97 35.78 0.18
C PRO A 670 -2.15 34.99 -0.40
N GLY A 671 -3.38 35.43 -0.13
CA GLY A 671 -4.60 34.75 -0.58
C GLY A 671 -4.99 33.49 0.22
N LEU A 672 -4.27 33.15 1.30
CA LEU A 672 -4.51 31.95 2.11
C LEU A 672 -4.65 32.34 3.60
N ALA A 673 -5.78 31.99 4.21
CA ALA A 673 -6.05 32.27 5.62
C ALA A 673 -6.79 31.11 6.30
N LEU A 674 -6.61 31.01 7.62
CA LEU A 674 -7.43 30.20 8.51
C LEU A 674 -8.50 31.11 9.13
N GLU A 675 -9.76 30.72 9.04
CA GLU A 675 -10.87 31.43 9.68
C GLU A 675 -11.19 30.74 11.00
N LEU A 676 -11.15 31.47 12.11
CA LEU A 676 -11.54 30.99 13.43
C LEU A 676 -12.79 31.71 13.92
N VAL A 677 -13.62 31.01 14.66
CA VAL A 677 -14.82 31.55 15.32
C VAL A 677 -14.62 31.62 16.82
N ARG A 678 -15.25 32.62 17.47
CA ARG A 678 -15.21 32.77 18.92
C ARG A 678 -16.12 31.74 19.57
N ILE A 679 -15.55 30.87 20.41
CA ILE A 679 -16.30 29.89 21.20
C ILE A 679 -16.52 30.45 22.62
N PRO A 680 -17.77 30.54 23.11
CA PRO A 680 -18.05 31.03 24.46
C PRO A 680 -17.48 30.06 25.51
N GLY A 681 -17.02 30.61 26.63
CA GLY A 681 -16.65 29.79 27.79
C GLY A 681 -17.90 29.32 28.54
N GLY A 682 -17.79 28.21 29.27
CA GLY A 682 -18.91 27.63 29.98
C GLY A 682 -18.54 26.38 30.77
N ARG A 683 -19.57 25.68 31.24
CA ARG A 683 -19.47 24.37 31.88
C ARG A 683 -20.44 23.42 31.19
N PHE A 684 -20.04 22.16 31.04
CA PHE A 684 -20.89 21.12 30.47
C PHE A 684 -20.53 19.76 31.05
N ALA A 685 -21.45 18.81 30.91
CA ALA A 685 -21.17 17.41 31.21
C ALA A 685 -20.50 16.76 30.00
N MET A 686 -19.19 16.57 30.06
CA MET A 686 -18.39 15.87 29.06
C MET A 686 -18.60 14.35 29.19
N GLY A 687 -18.60 13.64 28.07
CA GLY A 687 -18.75 12.19 28.00
C GLY A 687 -20.20 11.72 27.81
N SER A 688 -20.40 10.40 27.91
CA SER A 688 -21.67 9.71 27.71
C SER A 688 -21.92 8.67 28.79
N THR A 689 -23.19 8.44 29.13
CA THR A 689 -23.59 7.28 29.98
C THR A 689 -23.91 6.04 29.17
N ASP A 690 -24.23 6.22 27.89
CA ASP A 690 -24.77 5.17 27.02
C ASP A 690 -23.80 4.84 25.87
N GLY A 691 -22.58 5.39 25.92
CA GLY A 691 -21.50 5.23 24.93
C GLY A 691 -20.46 4.18 25.32
N HIS A 692 -19.27 4.26 24.71
CA HIS A 692 -18.16 3.38 25.04
C HIS A 692 -17.62 3.63 26.46
N ALA A 693 -16.91 2.63 27.02
CA ALA A 693 -16.43 2.70 28.40
C ALA A 693 -15.45 3.87 28.64
N ASP A 694 -14.70 4.29 27.62
CA ASP A 694 -13.81 5.45 27.63
C ASP A 694 -14.54 6.80 27.56
N GLU A 695 -15.85 6.81 27.30
CA GLU A 695 -16.68 8.02 27.32
C GLU A 695 -17.22 8.36 28.71
N GLY A 696 -16.98 7.51 29.71
CA GLY A 696 -17.51 7.65 31.07
C GLY A 696 -16.43 7.77 32.16
N PRO A 697 -16.81 8.18 33.39
CA PRO A 697 -18.11 8.72 33.76
C PRO A 697 -18.30 10.14 33.23
N ARG A 698 -19.55 10.53 32.99
CA ARG A 698 -19.88 11.92 32.67
C ARG A 698 -19.33 12.86 33.73
N THR A 699 -18.61 13.89 33.32
CA THR A 699 -17.90 14.79 34.24
C THR A 699 -18.17 16.24 33.89
N VAL A 700 -18.48 17.08 34.89
CA VAL A 700 -18.64 18.53 34.64
C VAL A 700 -17.28 19.16 34.42
N VAL A 701 -17.02 19.60 33.19
CA VAL A 701 -15.79 20.29 32.79
C VAL A 701 -16.08 21.77 32.56
N ALA A 702 -15.14 22.63 32.95
CA ALA A 702 -15.17 24.06 32.64
C ALA A 702 -14.21 24.37 31.50
N VAL A 703 -14.68 25.10 30.50
CA VAL A 703 -13.91 25.50 29.32
C VAL A 703 -13.90 27.02 29.25
N GLU A 704 -12.72 27.63 29.17
CA GLU A 704 -12.57 29.07 28.96
C GLU A 704 -12.94 29.47 27.53
N ALA A 705 -13.29 30.74 27.30
CA ALA A 705 -13.62 31.20 25.95
C ALA A 705 -12.37 31.26 25.05
N PHE A 706 -12.42 30.59 23.90
CA PHE A 706 -11.28 30.44 22.98
C PHE A 706 -11.68 30.70 21.53
N TRP A 707 -10.71 30.63 20.62
CA TRP A 707 -10.92 30.70 19.18
C TRP A 707 -10.66 29.33 18.60
N MET A 708 -11.55 28.83 17.75
CA MET A 708 -11.41 27.53 17.07
C MET A 708 -11.54 27.73 15.57
N ALA A 709 -10.75 26.98 14.80
CA ALA A 709 -10.89 26.96 13.34
C ALA A 709 -12.33 26.59 12.98
N ARG A 710 -12.90 27.34 12.04
CA ARG A 710 -14.28 27.19 11.61
C ARG A 710 -14.53 25.86 10.87
N LEU A 711 -13.52 25.44 10.13
CA LEU A 711 -13.44 24.24 9.31
C LEU A 711 -12.19 23.48 9.72
N GLU A 712 -12.10 22.20 9.38
CA GLU A 712 -10.84 21.47 9.42
C GLU A 712 -9.79 22.17 8.56
N THR A 713 -8.52 21.99 8.91
CA THR A 713 -7.43 22.55 8.11
C THR A 713 -7.41 21.86 6.73
N SER A 714 -7.46 22.62 5.64
CA SER A 714 -7.47 22.05 4.30
C SER A 714 -6.07 21.66 3.81
N ASN A 715 -5.99 20.78 2.80
CA ASN A 715 -4.72 20.43 2.13
C ASN A 715 -3.95 21.67 1.66
N ARG A 716 -4.64 22.65 1.07
CA ARG A 716 -4.04 23.93 0.63
C ARG A 716 -3.49 24.75 1.80
N GLN A 717 -4.18 24.77 2.94
CA GLN A 717 -3.72 25.49 4.13
C GLN A 717 -2.49 24.82 4.74
N PHE A 718 -2.51 23.50 4.88
CA PHE A 718 -1.39 22.73 5.42
C PHE A 718 -0.16 22.81 4.52
N ARG A 719 -0.34 22.82 3.19
CA ARG A 719 0.76 23.05 2.23
C ARG A 719 1.42 24.41 2.31
N GLY A 720 0.77 25.39 2.93
CA GLY A 720 1.42 26.65 3.30
C GLY A 720 2.55 26.45 4.32
N PHE A 721 2.45 25.41 5.15
CA PHE A 721 3.46 24.99 6.12
C PHE A 721 4.43 23.95 5.54
N ASP A 722 3.89 22.87 4.97
CA ASP A 722 4.66 21.81 4.34
C ASP A 722 4.23 21.62 2.88
N PRO A 723 4.93 22.26 1.93
CA PRO A 723 4.61 22.15 0.50
C PRO A 723 4.72 20.71 -0.06
N SER A 724 5.35 19.78 0.66
CA SER A 724 5.54 18.40 0.23
C SER A 724 4.45 17.44 0.70
N HIS A 725 3.53 17.88 1.56
CA HIS A 725 2.43 17.04 2.05
C HIS A 725 1.50 16.60 0.92
N GLU A 726 1.12 15.32 0.95
CA GLU A 726 0.11 14.70 0.09
C GLU A 726 -0.81 13.81 0.94
N SER A 727 -2.10 14.13 0.93
CA SER A 727 -3.16 13.32 1.57
C SER A 727 -3.52 12.07 0.77
N ARG A 728 -3.04 11.99 -0.48
CA ARG A 728 -3.11 10.84 -1.41
C ARG A 728 -4.54 10.41 -1.76
N THR A 729 -4.72 9.13 -2.08
CA THR A 729 -5.96 8.51 -2.55
C THR A 729 -6.39 7.37 -1.63
N GLU A 730 -7.69 7.14 -1.54
CA GLU A 730 -8.25 5.89 -1.00
C GLU A 730 -8.43 4.90 -2.16
N ASP A 731 -8.03 3.64 -1.97
CA ASP A 731 -8.09 2.61 -2.99
C ASP A 731 -9.52 2.11 -3.29
N ARG A 732 -9.71 1.52 -4.47
CA ARG A 732 -10.96 0.82 -4.83
C ARG A 732 -10.92 -0.62 -4.33
N HIS A 733 -12.09 -1.20 -4.08
CA HIS A 733 -12.19 -2.65 -3.91
C HIS A 733 -12.01 -3.38 -5.24
N GLY A 734 -11.40 -4.56 -5.21
CA GLY A 734 -11.18 -5.34 -6.43
C GLY A 734 -10.12 -4.72 -7.34
N TYR A 735 -10.22 -4.96 -8.65
CA TYR A 735 -9.23 -4.50 -9.63
C TYR A 735 -9.14 -2.96 -9.74
N GLN A 736 -7.97 -2.44 -10.15
CA GLN A 736 -7.77 -1.02 -10.41
C GLN A 736 -6.95 -0.80 -11.67
N PHE A 737 -7.62 -0.46 -12.78
CA PHE A 737 -6.98 -0.27 -14.08
C PHE A 737 -6.83 1.20 -14.45
N GLY A 738 -5.58 1.69 -14.49
CA GLY A 738 -5.28 3.00 -15.07
C GLY A 738 -5.81 4.19 -14.26
N ILE A 739 -6.01 4.03 -12.96
CA ILE A 739 -6.38 5.09 -12.00
C ILE A 739 -5.61 4.88 -10.69
N THR A 740 -5.53 5.90 -9.85
CA THR A 740 -4.79 5.87 -8.57
C THR A 740 -5.68 5.67 -7.33
N GLY A 741 -7.00 5.73 -7.48
CA GLY A 741 -7.99 5.62 -6.39
C GLY A 741 -8.94 6.83 -6.36
N TYR A 742 -9.60 7.04 -5.22
CA TYR A 742 -10.43 8.21 -4.93
C TYR A 742 -9.63 9.29 -4.20
N ASP A 743 -9.61 10.49 -4.76
CA ASP A 743 -8.76 11.59 -4.31
C ASP A 743 -9.13 12.12 -2.91
N GLN A 744 -8.15 12.25 -2.03
CA GLN A 744 -8.24 12.88 -0.70
C GLN A 744 -7.36 14.14 -0.60
N ASP A 745 -6.76 14.56 -1.72
CA ASP A 745 -5.69 15.53 -1.78
C ASP A 745 -6.07 16.84 -2.50
N GLN A 746 -7.36 17.01 -2.81
CA GLN A 746 -7.87 18.24 -3.41
C GLN A 746 -7.64 19.44 -2.48
N PRO A 747 -7.38 20.65 -3.01
CA PRO A 747 -6.97 21.82 -2.21
C PRO A 747 -7.87 22.17 -1.01
N ASP A 748 -9.18 21.93 -1.15
CA ASP A 748 -10.20 22.32 -0.17
C ASP A 748 -10.74 21.14 0.66
N GLN A 749 -10.30 19.90 0.40
CA GLN A 749 -10.53 18.77 1.29
C GLN A 749 -9.71 18.93 2.58
N PRO A 750 -10.18 18.35 3.71
CA PRO A 750 -9.41 18.32 4.95
C PRO A 750 -8.07 17.62 4.74
N VAL A 751 -7.04 18.11 5.41
CA VAL A 751 -5.74 17.45 5.42
C VAL A 751 -5.84 16.14 6.21
N VAL A 752 -5.41 15.03 5.61
CA VAL A 752 -5.38 13.71 6.24
C VAL A 752 -3.98 13.09 6.11
N ARG A 753 -3.77 11.93 6.75
CA ARG A 753 -2.46 11.24 6.83
C ARG A 753 -1.35 12.11 7.45
N VAL A 754 -1.73 12.95 8.41
CA VAL A 754 -0.80 13.74 9.24
C VAL A 754 -0.75 13.17 10.65
N SER A 755 0.44 13.13 11.24
CA SER A 755 0.67 12.78 12.63
C SER A 755 0.22 13.89 13.59
N TRP A 756 0.08 13.53 14.86
CA TRP A 756 -0.14 14.51 15.93
C TRP A 756 1.02 15.51 16.02
N GLU A 757 2.26 15.03 15.86
CA GLU A 757 3.47 15.86 15.91
C GLU A 757 3.50 16.91 14.79
N GLU A 758 3.14 16.53 13.57
CA GLU A 758 3.03 17.44 12.41
C GLU A 758 1.92 18.47 12.62
N SER A 759 0.77 18.03 13.14
CA SER A 759 -0.35 18.92 13.46
C SER A 759 0.01 19.95 14.54
N MET A 760 0.75 19.54 15.56
CA MET A 760 1.29 20.45 16.57
C MET A 760 2.40 21.35 16.02
N ALA A 761 3.20 20.87 15.07
CA ALA A 761 4.20 21.68 14.38
C ALA A 761 3.55 22.78 13.53
N PHE A 762 2.44 22.49 12.86
CA PHE A 762 1.63 23.46 12.14
C PHE A 762 1.12 24.57 13.08
N GLY A 763 0.58 24.23 14.25
CA GLY A 763 0.17 25.21 15.26
C GLY A 763 1.32 26.10 15.76
N ARG A 764 2.50 25.52 16.01
CA ARG A 764 3.72 26.28 16.36
C ARG A 764 4.17 27.20 15.22
N TRP A 765 4.07 26.76 13.97
CA TRP A 765 4.42 27.52 12.78
C TRP A 765 3.52 28.75 12.59
N ILE A 766 2.22 28.62 12.87
CA ILE A 766 1.28 29.77 12.90
C ILE A 766 1.62 30.70 14.06
N SER A 767 1.86 30.14 15.26
CA SER A 767 2.17 30.92 16.46
C SER A 767 3.40 31.81 16.27
N ALA A 768 4.47 31.26 15.69
CA ALA A 768 5.71 31.98 15.41
C ALA A 768 5.52 33.16 14.44
N ARG A 769 4.56 33.09 13.52
CA ARG A 769 4.28 34.14 12.51
C ARG A 769 3.35 35.24 12.99
N THR A 770 2.46 34.92 13.91
CA THR A 770 1.33 35.79 14.27
C THR A 770 1.45 36.37 15.67
N GLY A 771 2.27 35.75 16.52
CA GLY A 771 2.32 36.04 17.95
C GLY A 771 1.11 35.52 18.73
N LEU A 772 0.16 34.84 18.07
CA LEU A 772 -0.93 34.12 18.72
C LEU A 772 -0.40 32.81 19.33
N ARG A 773 -1.11 32.28 20.33
CA ARG A 773 -0.88 30.93 20.83
C ARG A 773 -1.86 29.98 20.14
N VAL A 774 -1.38 29.25 19.14
CA VAL A 774 -2.16 28.30 18.35
C VAL A 774 -1.70 26.88 18.67
N SER A 775 -2.66 26.00 18.97
CA SER A 775 -2.47 24.57 19.23
C SER A 775 -3.70 23.81 18.77
N LEU A 776 -3.63 22.47 18.82
CA LEU A 776 -4.82 21.63 18.78
C LEU A 776 -5.75 21.97 19.96
N PRO A 777 -7.08 21.83 19.80
CA PRO A 777 -8.02 21.96 20.92
C PRO A 777 -7.85 20.76 21.85
N THR A 778 -7.89 20.97 23.16
CA THR A 778 -8.01 19.84 24.09
C THR A 778 -9.29 19.06 23.82
N GLU A 779 -9.36 17.77 24.16
CA GLU A 779 -10.56 16.94 24.01
C GLU A 779 -11.82 17.62 24.60
N ALA A 780 -11.71 18.22 25.79
CA ALA A 780 -12.82 18.96 26.41
C ALA A 780 -13.24 20.22 25.63
N GLN A 781 -12.29 20.94 25.03
CA GLN A 781 -12.58 22.08 24.16
C GLN A 781 -13.29 21.62 22.89
N TRP A 782 -12.82 20.53 22.29
CA TRP A 782 -13.40 19.95 21.08
C TRP A 782 -14.83 19.46 21.34
N GLU A 783 -15.07 18.70 22.40
CA GLU A 783 -16.41 18.18 22.72
C GLU A 783 -17.38 19.31 23.08
N TRP A 784 -16.94 20.31 23.85
CA TRP A 784 -17.74 21.51 24.13
C TRP A 784 -18.17 22.22 22.84
N ALA A 785 -17.20 22.43 21.94
CA ALA A 785 -17.39 23.05 20.64
C ALA A 785 -18.32 22.24 19.73
N CYS A 786 -18.15 20.90 19.70
CA CYS A 786 -18.95 19.97 18.91
C CYS A 786 -20.42 19.99 19.36
N ARG A 787 -20.66 19.84 20.67
CA ARG A 787 -22.00 19.80 21.27
C ARG A 787 -22.76 21.11 21.15
N ALA A 788 -22.06 22.24 21.26
CA ALA A 788 -22.66 23.59 21.18
C ALA A 788 -23.93 23.78 22.04
N GLY A 789 -23.99 23.13 23.22
CA GLY A 789 -25.12 23.16 24.14
C GLY A 789 -26.01 21.91 24.19
N ALA A 790 -25.91 21.03 23.19
CA ALA A 790 -26.71 19.81 23.12
C ALA A 790 -26.19 18.70 24.06
N ALA A 791 -27.13 18.00 24.71
CA ALA A 791 -26.84 16.79 25.49
C ALA A 791 -27.08 15.49 24.69
N THR A 792 -27.65 15.59 23.49
CA THR A 792 -27.87 14.47 22.58
C THR A 792 -26.57 14.04 21.88
N PRO A 793 -26.50 12.84 21.30
CA PRO A 793 -25.36 12.34 20.53
C PRO A 793 -24.87 13.31 19.43
N PHE A 794 -25.81 13.91 18.70
CA PHE A 794 -25.52 14.97 17.73
C PHE A 794 -26.08 16.31 18.21
N TRP A 795 -25.48 17.43 17.79
CA TRP A 795 -26.05 18.75 18.07
C TRP A 795 -27.43 18.93 17.41
N PHE A 796 -27.71 18.15 16.37
CA PHE A 796 -28.95 18.18 15.58
C PHE A 796 -29.94 17.06 15.92
N GLY A 797 -29.64 16.16 16.88
CA GLY A 797 -30.57 15.10 17.28
C GLY A 797 -29.92 13.87 17.92
N ASP A 798 -30.68 12.78 17.97
CA ASP A 798 -30.24 11.46 18.45
C ASP A 798 -29.58 10.63 17.32
N LEU A 799 -29.21 9.37 17.61
CA LEU A 799 -28.56 8.47 16.65
C LEU A 799 -29.44 8.09 15.45
N ASP A 800 -30.75 8.36 15.49
CA ASP A 800 -31.69 8.13 14.39
C ASP A 800 -31.99 9.42 13.59
N ALA A 801 -31.38 10.54 13.96
CA ALA A 801 -31.53 11.80 13.24
C ALA A 801 -30.90 11.73 11.83
N ASP A 802 -31.59 12.33 10.85
CA ASP A 802 -31.08 12.46 9.49
C ASP A 802 -29.88 13.41 9.44
N PHE A 803 -28.69 12.83 9.33
CA PHE A 803 -27.43 13.58 9.27
C PHE A 803 -27.14 14.16 7.88
N SER A 804 -27.93 13.88 6.85
CA SER A 804 -27.59 14.19 5.45
C SER A 804 -27.29 15.67 5.19
N ALA A 805 -27.93 16.58 5.94
CA ALA A 805 -27.70 18.02 5.83
C ALA A 805 -26.61 18.55 6.77
N HIS A 806 -26.03 17.71 7.63
CA HIS A 806 -25.29 18.10 8.82
C HIS A 806 -23.88 17.49 8.92
N ALA A 807 -23.64 16.31 8.36
CA ALA A 807 -22.33 15.64 8.44
C ALA A 807 -22.09 14.73 7.24
N ASN A 808 -20.80 14.58 6.88
CA ASN A 808 -20.31 13.53 5.98
C ASN A 808 -20.02 12.26 6.78
N LEU A 809 -20.87 11.25 6.68
CA LEU A 809 -20.77 10.01 7.45
C LEU A 809 -20.91 8.79 6.54
N GLY A 810 -20.60 7.60 7.06
CA GLY A 810 -20.79 6.37 6.30
C GLY A 810 -22.28 6.15 6.00
N ASP A 811 -22.68 6.44 4.77
CA ASP A 811 -24.08 6.46 4.32
C ASP A 811 -24.26 5.62 3.03
N ALA A 812 -25.40 5.73 2.35
CA ALA A 812 -25.66 4.99 1.12
C ALA A 812 -24.64 5.22 -0.03
N MET A 813 -23.84 6.28 0.01
CA MET A 813 -22.83 6.58 -1.01
C MET A 813 -21.63 5.63 -0.93
N LEU A 814 -21.32 5.05 0.23
CA LEU A 814 -20.22 4.08 0.36
C LEU A 814 -20.41 2.83 -0.53
N SER A 815 -21.64 2.53 -0.93
CA SER A 815 -21.91 1.50 -1.94
C SER A 815 -21.19 1.71 -3.27
N ARG A 816 -20.74 2.94 -3.60
CA ARG A 816 -19.98 3.23 -4.84
C ARG A 816 -18.54 2.75 -4.83
N PHE A 817 -18.00 2.33 -3.68
CA PHE A 817 -16.75 1.56 -3.63
C PHE A 817 -16.90 0.23 -4.37
N ALA A 818 -18.13 -0.32 -4.45
CA ALA A 818 -18.47 -1.42 -5.33
C ALA A 818 -18.75 -0.89 -6.74
N GLY A 819 -17.82 -1.12 -7.67
CA GLY A 819 -17.96 -0.63 -9.04
C GLY A 819 -17.12 -1.38 -10.05
N ASP A 820 -17.37 -1.07 -11.33
CA ASP A 820 -16.64 -1.60 -12.46
C ASP A 820 -15.20 -1.03 -12.49
N PRO A 821 -14.18 -1.88 -12.25
CA PRO A 821 -12.79 -1.49 -12.22
C PRO A 821 -12.23 -1.10 -13.60
N TYR A 822 -12.89 -1.47 -14.69
CA TYR A 822 -12.50 -1.08 -16.05
C TYR A 822 -13.03 0.31 -16.43
N THR A 823 -13.97 0.85 -15.66
CA THR A 823 -14.52 2.19 -15.90
C THR A 823 -13.65 3.24 -15.22
N GLN A 824 -12.95 4.03 -16.04
CA GLN A 824 -12.08 5.13 -15.59
C GLN A 824 -12.85 6.25 -14.88
N ASP A 825 -14.09 6.54 -15.31
CA ASP A 825 -14.95 7.56 -14.69
C ASP A 825 -15.57 7.02 -13.39
N PRO A 826 -15.13 7.48 -12.20
CA PRO A 826 -15.64 6.96 -10.94
C PRO A 826 -17.15 7.18 -10.78
N ALA A 827 -17.72 8.22 -11.39
CA ALA A 827 -19.15 8.50 -11.31
C ALA A 827 -20.01 7.49 -12.09
N LYS A 828 -19.41 6.75 -13.04
CA LYS A 828 -20.08 5.72 -13.85
C LYS A 828 -19.71 4.30 -13.45
N ALA A 829 -18.67 4.12 -12.64
CA ALA A 829 -18.19 2.81 -12.25
C ALA A 829 -19.14 2.10 -11.27
N ALA A 830 -19.82 2.83 -10.39
CA ALA A 830 -20.63 2.23 -9.32
C ALA A 830 -21.67 1.23 -9.82
N PHE A 831 -21.76 0.07 -9.17
CA PHE A 831 -22.80 -0.92 -9.45
C PHE A 831 -24.16 -0.37 -9.05
N LYS A 832 -25.21 -0.71 -9.81
CA LYS A 832 -26.57 -0.22 -9.53
C LYS A 832 -27.15 -0.81 -8.25
N ASN A 833 -26.90 -2.10 -7.99
CA ASN A 833 -27.43 -2.85 -6.84
C ASN A 833 -26.34 -3.80 -6.33
N PRO A 834 -25.25 -3.30 -5.72
CA PRO A 834 -24.22 -4.18 -5.17
C PRO A 834 -24.81 -5.02 -4.03
N ASN A 835 -24.48 -6.31 -4.01
CA ASN A 835 -24.93 -7.19 -2.93
C ASN A 835 -24.01 -7.02 -1.69
N ARG A 836 -24.30 -7.75 -0.60
CA ARG A 836 -23.53 -7.64 0.64
C ARG A 836 -22.06 -8.03 0.54
N TYR A 837 -21.68 -8.78 -0.50
CA TYR A 837 -20.29 -9.20 -0.75
C TYR A 837 -19.51 -8.21 -1.58
N ASP A 838 -20.17 -7.34 -2.34
CA ASP A 838 -19.52 -6.24 -3.04
C ASP A 838 -19.54 -4.96 -2.19
N ASN A 839 -20.62 -4.74 -1.44
CA ASN A 839 -20.84 -3.61 -0.54
C ASN A 839 -20.81 -4.05 0.93
N TRP A 840 -19.60 -4.09 1.50
CA TRP A 840 -19.34 -4.62 2.84
C TRP A 840 -18.83 -3.58 3.84
N ILE A 841 -18.61 -2.33 3.42
CA ILE A 841 -18.21 -1.25 4.35
C ILE A 841 -19.40 -0.92 5.27
N PRO A 842 -19.21 -0.86 6.60
CA PRO A 842 -20.25 -0.41 7.52
C PRO A 842 -20.81 0.98 7.14
N GLN A 843 -22.13 1.09 6.99
CA GLN A 843 -22.81 2.34 6.59
C GLN A 843 -24.26 2.38 7.12
N ASP A 844 -24.84 3.58 7.23
CA ASP A 844 -26.28 3.78 7.44
C ASP A 844 -26.97 4.13 6.12
N ALA A 845 -27.48 3.11 5.43
CA ALA A 845 -28.09 3.25 4.12
C ALA A 845 -29.46 3.97 4.13
N ARG A 846 -29.97 4.41 5.29
CA ARG A 846 -31.19 5.24 5.37
C ARG A 846 -30.96 6.65 4.84
N PHE A 847 -29.72 7.12 4.88
CA PHE A 847 -29.35 8.51 4.62
C PHE A 847 -28.44 8.64 3.41
N ASN A 848 -28.39 9.85 2.84
CA ASN A 848 -27.53 10.20 1.72
C ASN A 848 -27.16 11.69 1.80
N ASP A 849 -25.96 11.96 2.27
CA ASP A 849 -25.36 13.28 2.45
C ASP A 849 -24.75 13.84 1.13
N GLY A 850 -24.66 12.97 0.11
CA GLY A 850 -24.19 13.26 -1.23
C GLY A 850 -22.66 13.38 -1.36
N GLY A 851 -21.90 13.21 -0.29
CA GLY A 851 -20.46 13.03 -0.25
C GLY A 851 -20.08 11.58 -0.56
N PHE A 852 -18.80 11.30 -0.82
CA PHE A 852 -18.34 9.93 -1.08
C PHE A 852 -17.01 9.59 -0.40
N GLY A 853 -16.06 10.52 -0.43
CA GLY A 853 -14.85 10.50 0.40
C GLY A 853 -14.86 11.70 1.33
N THR A 854 -13.68 12.18 1.73
CA THR A 854 -13.62 13.51 2.35
C THR A 854 -14.13 14.57 1.38
N GLU A 855 -14.83 15.57 1.89
CA GLU A 855 -15.46 16.63 1.12
C GLU A 855 -14.85 17.97 1.51
N ARG A 856 -15.05 18.98 0.65
CA ARG A 856 -14.60 20.34 1.00
C ARG A 856 -15.26 20.78 2.31
N GLY A 857 -14.47 21.36 3.21
CA GLY A 857 -14.96 21.85 4.49
C GLY A 857 -16.11 22.87 4.31
N GLY A 858 -17.09 22.82 5.19
CA GLY A 858 -18.23 23.74 5.22
C GLY A 858 -19.34 23.40 4.23
N ARG A 859 -19.32 22.21 3.62
CA ARG A 859 -20.39 21.69 2.75
C ARG A 859 -21.70 21.49 3.51
N TYR A 860 -21.63 21.04 4.75
CA TYR A 860 -22.79 20.73 5.59
C TYR A 860 -23.14 21.88 6.53
N ARG A 861 -24.34 21.86 7.12
CA ARG A 861 -24.81 22.94 8.00
C ARG A 861 -23.91 23.06 9.25
N PRO A 862 -23.53 24.28 9.64
CA PRO A 862 -22.79 24.47 10.87
C PRO A 862 -23.66 24.20 12.09
N ASN A 863 -23.02 23.88 13.21
CA ASN A 863 -23.66 23.89 14.52
C ASN A 863 -24.01 25.34 14.96
N PRO A 864 -24.72 25.52 16.08
CA PRO A 864 -25.14 26.84 16.56
C PRO A 864 -24.02 27.87 16.81
N TRP A 865 -22.75 27.45 16.84
CA TRP A 865 -21.59 28.34 16.97
C TRP A 865 -20.83 28.55 15.66
N GLY A 866 -21.40 28.14 14.53
CA GLY A 866 -20.82 28.39 13.21
C GLY A 866 -19.68 27.45 12.83
N LEU A 867 -19.40 26.41 13.64
CA LEU A 867 -18.44 25.35 13.31
C LEU A 867 -19.08 24.33 12.37
N HIS A 868 -18.35 23.89 11.36
CA HIS A 868 -18.80 22.86 10.43
C HIS A 868 -18.09 21.53 10.73
N ASP A 869 -18.64 20.45 10.19
CA ASP A 869 -17.98 19.13 10.06
C ASP A 869 -17.59 18.43 11.39
N MET A 870 -17.93 19.00 12.54
CA MET A 870 -17.68 18.46 13.90
C MET A 870 -18.22 17.03 14.19
N HIS A 871 -19.02 16.47 13.28
CA HIS A 871 -19.62 15.14 13.40
C HIS A 871 -19.24 14.20 12.24
N GLY A 872 -18.34 14.57 11.33
CA GLY A 872 -18.01 13.74 10.18
C GLY A 872 -16.81 14.25 9.38
N ASN A 873 -16.71 13.82 8.13
CA ASN A 873 -15.67 14.20 7.17
C ASN A 873 -14.28 13.61 7.48
N ALA A 874 -13.60 14.06 8.55
CA ALA A 874 -12.31 13.53 8.97
C ALA A 874 -12.18 13.50 10.51
N TRP A 875 -11.47 12.51 11.06
CA TRP A 875 -11.10 12.51 12.47
C TRP A 875 -10.06 13.59 12.77
N GLU A 876 -10.17 14.23 13.94
CA GLU A 876 -9.34 15.36 14.33
C GLU A 876 -8.43 15.03 15.54
N TRP A 877 -7.18 15.47 15.49
CA TRP A 877 -6.27 15.40 16.64
C TRP A 877 -6.66 16.41 17.74
N THR A 878 -6.57 16.01 19.02
CA THR A 878 -6.81 16.87 20.20
C THR A 878 -5.61 16.94 21.16
#